data_AF-A0A2E7LGC7-F1
#
_entry.id   AF-A0A2E7LGC7-F1
#
_cell.length_a   1.000
_cell.length_b   1.000
_cell.length_c   1.000
_cell.angle_alpha   90.00
_cell.angle_beta   90.00
_cell.angle_gamma   90.00
#
_symmetry.space_group_name_H-M   'P 1'
#
loop_
_entity.id
_entity.type
_entity.pdbx_description
1 polymer ?
#
loop_
_entity_poly.entity_id
_entity_poly.type
_entity_poly.pdbx_seq_one_letter_code
_entity_poly.pdbx_strand_id
1 'polypeptide(L)'
;MFTLLLLAATISQPHSIELRVTSQLPSANVPMDPVVDFGRIIRQRGLPGVLDPNSIDIVNLTTGKVVPHARRDDFAYGDKGRIEWVIRDPTHTRYLIRFRTAQQRPPLLPQSYVPIIGNGDLLRYNAAQPRPIALVYHSGLVDLTGDGKPDLVGCWNYAYRPGDPWDGIVCYPRVGSADNFEFGDLVRIRYVDDVSSRDFKHFDKQVYMWCDFVDLNRDGNVDIVYSPSGKGVVRFYLNSGQRDEGGMPIFVAQGEKAMPSWPVRAADIDGDGDIDLMSGNGARNSETGSVSKVTLHRNVGAAGWPLELDQGQPVSLGTSPCFFDVDGDRLRDVVCLQSDPSDPGVNGFHVGWKKNLGEGGFRYGPTQLLPGVNAKVSQPRVLAAVHAGPQRGLLVGGNVFETVSLFVRHNTKGATQPASEPSGQRYFRLFGEAVSRSAVMSLSDQSTPFVCDWDHDGDQDLLIGGGYGWPRIVINQGTQQRPAYGRADQIVSQGKPIRLLRNQILGPPSSWHDMGYPFPAFVRWDDDRLPDLVVPNETNRIFWYKNIGTLSKPEFGAQRQVIVDEFPDSPEKRTQTAELVAKSPHVYPADKTQPFYWRTGAAFGDFNGDGLTDIVQRAWSKYSFTRFLRYRDQDGELRLRSERTLRAGEEQFHGARVNVVDWNGDGQQDIVYSAATNRRGSDTIFLSLNRGTNSDPKYDAVQPLRHFGKPIYITRHGPHPWAGDFDNDGQPDLLCYTEWSVYPFYTHAALMMPQRPTYLLSPPVTADED
;
A
#
# COMPACT_ATOMS: atom_id res chain seq x y z
N MET A 1 22.07 35.15 -14.13
CA MET A 1 21.31 35.86 -15.18
C MET A 1 20.32 34.86 -15.79
N PHE A 2 19.12 35.29 -16.15
CA PHE A 2 18.00 34.38 -16.46
C PHE A 2 18.15 33.66 -17.82
N THR A 3 17.72 32.40 -17.87
CA THR A 3 17.10 31.81 -19.07
C THR A 3 15.93 30.93 -18.67
N LEU A 4 14.83 31.56 -18.21
CA LEU A 4 13.52 30.90 -18.21
C LEU A 4 13.10 30.74 -19.67
N LEU A 5 13.01 29.51 -20.16
CA LEU A 5 12.26 29.21 -21.37
C LEU A 5 10.76 29.24 -21.01
N LEU A 6 10.18 30.45 -21.05
CA LEU A 6 8.73 30.60 -21.04
C LEU A 6 8.17 29.97 -22.32
N LEU A 7 7.61 28.77 -22.19
CA LEU A 7 6.39 28.45 -22.92
C LEU A 7 5.34 29.45 -22.44
N ALA A 8 5.08 30.47 -23.25
CA ALA A 8 4.06 31.47 -22.99
C ALA A 8 2.67 30.84 -23.16
N ALA A 9 2.26 30.03 -22.18
CA ALA A 9 0.86 29.74 -21.95
C ALA A 9 0.18 31.09 -21.68
N THR A 10 -0.58 31.57 -22.66
CA THR A 10 -1.49 32.70 -22.47
C THR A 10 -2.38 32.37 -21.27
N ILE A 11 -2.19 33.08 -20.16
CA ILE A 11 -2.93 32.82 -18.93
C ILE A 11 -4.40 33.11 -19.22
N SER A 12 -5.19 32.04 -19.38
CA SER A 12 -6.62 32.14 -19.60
C SER A 12 -7.31 32.75 -18.37
N GLN A 13 -8.40 33.48 -18.60
CA GLN A 13 -9.15 34.07 -17.52
C GLN A 13 -9.69 32.96 -16.58
N PRO A 14 -9.64 33.15 -15.25
CA PRO A 14 -10.19 32.18 -14.32
C PRO A 14 -11.71 32.14 -14.44
N HIS A 15 -12.24 30.94 -14.69
CA HIS A 15 -13.66 30.64 -14.71
C HIS A 15 -14.11 30.10 -13.35
N SER A 16 -15.40 30.16 -13.06
CA SER A 16 -15.92 29.62 -11.80
C SER A 16 -17.37 29.12 -11.87
N ILE A 17 -17.70 28.23 -10.94
CA ILE A 17 -19.02 27.62 -10.73
C ILE A 17 -19.32 27.73 -9.22
N GLU A 18 -20.45 28.31 -8.84
CA GLU A 18 -20.90 28.23 -7.43
C GLU A 18 -21.43 26.81 -7.18
N LEU A 19 -21.02 26.22 -6.05
CA LEU A 19 -21.68 25.08 -5.45
C LEU A 19 -22.44 25.54 -4.20
N ARG A 20 -23.69 25.10 -4.08
CA ARG A 20 -24.51 25.26 -2.88
C ARG A 20 -24.87 23.90 -2.32
N VAL A 21 -24.53 23.65 -1.06
CA VAL A 21 -24.99 22.50 -0.28
C VAL A 21 -26.49 22.70 0.01
N THR A 22 -27.29 21.66 -0.25
CA THR A 22 -28.75 21.70 -0.10
C THR A 22 -29.29 20.79 1.00
N SER A 23 -28.51 19.82 1.47
CA SER A 23 -28.78 19.05 2.69
C SER A 23 -28.43 19.84 3.94
N GLN A 24 -29.20 19.65 5.01
CA GLN A 24 -28.75 20.01 6.36
C GLN A 24 -27.51 19.18 6.72
N LEU A 25 -26.52 19.82 7.33
CA LEU A 25 -25.32 19.17 7.85
C LEU A 25 -25.47 18.98 9.37
N PRO A 26 -25.34 17.75 9.91
CA PRO A 26 -25.65 17.46 11.31
C PRO A 26 -24.52 17.85 12.29
N SER A 27 -23.30 18.01 11.79
CA SER A 27 -22.08 18.21 12.58
C SER A 27 -21.08 19.11 11.85
N ALA A 28 -19.98 19.45 12.53
CA ALA A 28 -18.75 19.90 11.87
C ALA A 28 -18.09 18.77 11.06
N ASN A 29 -16.99 19.11 10.38
CA ASN A 29 -16.07 18.19 9.69
C ASN A 29 -16.73 17.22 8.69
N VAL A 30 -17.81 17.65 8.04
CA VAL A 30 -18.51 16.81 7.06
C VAL A 30 -17.72 16.75 5.75
N PRO A 31 -17.38 15.55 5.24
CA PRO A 31 -16.71 15.42 3.95
C PRO A 31 -17.65 15.79 2.80
N MET A 32 -17.14 16.57 1.85
CA MET A 32 -17.86 17.02 0.67
C MET A 32 -17.13 16.60 -0.61
N ASP A 33 -17.83 15.90 -1.50
CA ASP A 33 -17.21 15.21 -2.64
C ASP A 33 -18.00 15.30 -3.96
N PRO A 34 -18.29 16.50 -4.50
CA PRO A 34 -19.04 16.65 -5.74
C PRO A 34 -18.31 16.07 -6.96
N VAL A 35 -19.10 15.61 -7.93
CA VAL A 35 -18.63 15.27 -9.28
C VAL A 35 -18.91 16.45 -10.19
N VAL A 36 -17.88 17.00 -10.82
CA VAL A 36 -17.98 18.15 -11.72
C VAL A 36 -17.59 17.71 -13.13
N ASP A 37 -18.42 18.05 -14.11
CA ASP A 37 -18.19 17.80 -15.54
C ASP A 37 -17.74 19.12 -16.20
N PHE A 38 -16.45 19.44 -16.07
CA PHE A 38 -15.91 20.69 -16.60
C PHE A 38 -15.98 20.72 -18.12
N GLY A 39 -15.79 19.59 -18.79
CA GLY A 39 -15.86 19.50 -20.25
C GLY A 39 -17.24 19.89 -20.77
N ARG A 40 -18.32 19.45 -20.08
CA ARG A 40 -19.68 19.92 -20.35
C ARG A 40 -19.82 21.43 -20.10
N ILE A 41 -19.30 21.95 -18.99
CA ILE A 41 -19.43 23.37 -18.62
C ILE A 41 -18.68 24.28 -19.59
N ILE A 42 -17.48 23.90 -20.01
CA ILE A 42 -16.65 24.56 -21.03
C ILE A 42 -17.43 24.65 -22.35
N ARG A 43 -17.97 23.53 -22.84
CA ARG A 43 -18.81 23.49 -24.05
C ARG A 43 -20.07 24.36 -23.92
N GLN A 44 -20.78 24.27 -22.80
CA GLN A 44 -22.04 25.02 -22.59
C GLN A 44 -21.83 26.54 -22.44
N ARG A 45 -20.64 26.97 -22.01
CA ARG A 45 -20.28 28.41 -21.88
C ARG A 45 -19.47 28.94 -23.06
N GLY A 46 -19.25 28.14 -24.12
CA GLY A 46 -18.47 28.54 -25.30
C GLY A 46 -17.00 28.85 -25.00
N LEU A 47 -16.43 28.28 -23.93
CA LEU A 47 -15.06 28.57 -23.51
C LEU A 47 -14.05 27.85 -24.42
N PRO A 48 -12.94 28.51 -24.83
CA PRO A 48 -11.94 27.90 -25.69
C PRO A 48 -11.08 26.88 -24.94
N GLY A 49 -10.73 25.77 -25.60
CA GLY A 49 -9.81 24.76 -25.08
C GLY A 49 -10.48 23.67 -24.23
N VAL A 50 -9.67 23.01 -23.40
CA VAL A 50 -10.03 21.93 -22.46
C VAL A 50 -9.65 22.31 -21.03
N LEU A 51 -10.10 21.56 -20.02
CA LEU A 51 -9.73 21.83 -18.62
C LEU A 51 -8.20 21.77 -18.40
N ASP A 52 -7.66 22.74 -17.66
CA ASP A 52 -6.41 22.53 -16.91
C ASP A 52 -6.75 21.96 -15.52
N PRO A 53 -6.57 20.64 -15.27
CA PRO A 53 -6.92 20.06 -13.98
C PRO A 53 -6.05 20.59 -12.82
N ASN A 54 -4.93 21.26 -13.09
CA ASN A 54 -4.04 21.86 -12.10
C ASN A 54 -4.42 23.29 -11.71
N SER A 55 -5.46 23.84 -12.34
CA SER A 55 -6.02 25.16 -12.04
C SER A 55 -7.21 25.15 -11.09
N ILE A 56 -7.65 23.96 -10.65
CA ILE A 56 -8.83 23.78 -9.79
C ILE A 56 -8.53 24.34 -8.39
N ASP A 57 -9.41 25.20 -7.90
CA ASP A 57 -9.37 25.75 -6.54
C ASP A 57 -10.77 25.85 -5.94
N ILE A 58 -10.90 25.63 -4.63
CA ILE A 58 -12.17 25.71 -3.90
C ILE A 58 -12.11 26.91 -2.94
N VAL A 59 -13.05 27.85 -3.06
CA VAL A 59 -13.17 29.01 -2.15
C VAL A 59 -14.46 28.88 -1.33
N ASN A 60 -14.36 28.97 -0.01
CA ASN A 60 -15.53 29.09 0.87
C ASN A 60 -16.09 30.52 0.74
N LEU A 61 -17.34 30.67 0.32
CA LEU A 61 -17.95 31.98 0.07
C LEU A 61 -18.38 32.71 1.35
N THR A 62 -18.49 32.02 2.50
CA THR A 62 -18.74 32.65 3.80
C THR A 62 -17.46 33.29 4.36
N THR A 63 -16.30 32.64 4.20
CA THR A 63 -15.03 33.13 4.76
C THR A 63 -14.14 33.87 3.75
N GLY A 64 -14.43 33.76 2.46
CA GLY A 64 -13.62 34.29 1.36
C GLY A 64 -12.29 33.54 1.13
N LYS A 65 -12.00 32.48 1.89
CA LYS A 65 -10.71 31.77 1.87
C LYS A 65 -10.72 30.56 0.94
N VAL A 66 -9.58 30.27 0.33
CA VAL A 66 -9.33 28.98 -0.34
C VAL A 66 -9.33 27.87 0.71
N VAL A 67 -9.98 26.75 0.40
CA VAL A 67 -10.07 25.56 1.22
C VAL A 67 -9.12 24.50 0.64
N PRO A 68 -8.29 23.83 1.45
CA PRO A 68 -7.56 22.65 1.02
C PRO A 68 -8.53 21.61 0.45
N HIS A 69 -8.18 21.05 -0.71
CA HIS A 69 -9.02 20.09 -1.41
C HIS A 69 -8.16 19.01 -2.10
N ALA A 70 -8.76 17.88 -2.41
CA ALA A 70 -8.17 16.79 -3.20
C ALA A 70 -8.87 16.68 -4.55
N ARG A 71 -8.11 16.33 -5.59
CA ARG A 71 -8.62 15.93 -6.91
C ARG A 71 -8.48 14.40 -7.04
N ARG A 72 -9.51 13.71 -7.53
CA ARG A 72 -9.43 12.25 -7.79
C ARG A 72 -8.69 11.90 -9.08
N ASP A 73 -8.31 10.63 -9.19
CA ASP A 73 -7.71 10.02 -10.38
C ASP A 73 -8.63 10.05 -11.61
N ASP A 74 -9.93 10.32 -11.44
CA ASP A 74 -10.85 10.70 -12.53
C ASP A 74 -10.21 11.71 -13.52
N PHE A 75 -9.50 12.72 -13.00
CA PHE A 75 -8.85 13.76 -13.80
C PHE A 75 -7.59 13.30 -14.54
N ALA A 76 -7.09 12.09 -14.29
CA ALA A 76 -6.09 11.45 -15.14
C ALA A 76 -6.70 10.89 -16.44
N TYR A 77 -8.03 10.80 -16.55
CA TYR A 77 -8.73 10.20 -17.69
C TYR A 77 -9.61 11.17 -18.50
N GLY A 78 -9.87 12.39 -18.02
CA GLY A 78 -10.68 13.38 -18.75
C GLY A 78 -11.15 14.59 -17.93
N ASP A 79 -12.07 15.38 -18.50
CA ASP A 79 -12.55 16.67 -17.94
C ASP A 79 -13.64 16.55 -16.87
N LYS A 80 -13.99 15.33 -16.46
CA LYS A 80 -15.03 15.05 -15.47
C LYS A 80 -14.44 14.25 -14.33
N GLY A 81 -14.63 14.73 -13.10
CA GLY A 81 -14.08 14.06 -11.94
C GLY A 81 -14.60 14.58 -10.61
N ARG A 82 -14.21 13.89 -9.55
CA ARG A 82 -14.57 14.23 -8.17
C ARG A 82 -13.52 15.14 -7.53
N ILE A 83 -13.99 16.21 -6.92
CA ILE A 83 -13.18 17.11 -6.07
C ILE A 83 -13.67 16.93 -4.64
N GLU A 84 -12.77 16.92 -3.67
CA GLU A 84 -13.06 16.52 -2.29
C GLU A 84 -12.51 17.56 -1.30
N TRP A 85 -13.30 18.01 -0.32
CA TRP A 85 -12.86 18.91 0.77
C TRP A 85 -13.67 18.67 2.04
N VAL A 86 -13.23 19.23 3.17
CA VAL A 86 -13.95 19.15 4.46
C VAL A 86 -14.77 20.42 4.70
N ILE A 87 -16.06 20.27 4.99
CA ILE A 87 -16.92 21.35 5.49
C ILE A 87 -16.71 21.44 7.01
N ARG A 88 -15.78 22.29 7.43
CA ARG A 88 -15.39 22.47 8.85
C ARG A 88 -16.48 23.09 9.73
N ASP A 89 -17.44 23.82 9.15
CA ASP A 89 -18.57 24.44 9.87
C ASP A 89 -19.87 24.15 9.10
N PRO A 90 -20.91 23.57 9.72
CA PRO A 90 -22.15 23.18 9.04
C PRO A 90 -22.94 24.34 8.42
N THR A 91 -22.68 25.59 8.84
CA THR A 91 -23.30 26.79 8.26
C THR A 91 -22.64 27.23 6.95
N HIS A 92 -21.41 26.79 6.67
CA HIS A 92 -20.68 27.09 5.44
C HIS A 92 -21.20 26.27 4.26
N THR A 93 -22.32 26.70 3.69
CA THR A 93 -23.06 25.97 2.65
C THR A 93 -22.78 26.43 1.21
N ARG A 94 -21.96 27.46 0.99
CA ARG A 94 -21.67 28.03 -0.34
C ARG A 94 -20.18 28.03 -0.64
N TYR A 95 -19.82 27.51 -1.81
CA TYR A 95 -18.45 27.39 -2.29
C TYR A 95 -18.34 27.86 -3.75
N LEU A 96 -17.17 28.34 -4.14
CA LEU A 96 -16.85 28.69 -5.51
C LEU A 96 -15.73 27.78 -6.02
N ILE A 97 -16.05 26.96 -7.02
CA ILE A 97 -15.10 26.10 -7.71
C ILE A 97 -14.50 26.92 -8.85
N ARG A 98 -13.22 27.28 -8.75
CA ARG A 98 -12.46 28.00 -9.77
C ARG A 98 -11.70 27.01 -10.65
N PHE A 99 -11.51 27.36 -11.92
CA PHE A 99 -10.71 26.60 -12.89
C PHE A 99 -10.27 27.49 -14.06
N ARG A 100 -9.41 26.98 -14.94
CA ARG A 100 -8.95 27.59 -16.20
C ARG A 100 -9.05 26.57 -17.34
N THR A 101 -9.01 27.08 -18.57
CA THR A 101 -8.85 26.25 -19.77
C THR A 101 -7.45 26.40 -20.38
N ALA A 102 -7.01 25.37 -21.10
CA ALA A 102 -5.76 25.33 -21.85
C ALA A 102 -6.03 24.84 -23.29
N GLN A 103 -5.18 25.22 -24.25
CA GLN A 103 -5.30 24.77 -25.64
C GLN A 103 -5.13 23.25 -25.80
N GLN A 104 -4.27 22.67 -24.96
CA GLN A 104 -4.03 21.22 -24.85
C GLN A 104 -4.12 20.85 -23.36
N ARG A 105 -4.55 19.62 -23.06
CA ARG A 105 -4.62 19.13 -21.68
C ARG A 105 -3.21 19.05 -21.08
N PRO A 106 -2.89 19.77 -19.99
CA PRO A 106 -1.66 19.53 -19.26
C PRO A 106 -1.78 18.24 -18.43
N PRO A 107 -0.68 17.52 -18.18
CA PRO A 107 -0.71 16.31 -17.34
C PRO A 107 -1.19 16.65 -15.92
N LEU A 108 -1.84 15.68 -15.26
CA LEU A 108 -2.25 15.82 -13.87
C LEU A 108 -1.01 15.80 -12.96
N LEU A 109 -0.65 16.95 -12.41
CA LEU A 109 0.52 17.09 -11.54
C LEU A 109 0.18 16.70 -10.10
N PRO A 110 1.12 16.12 -9.33
CA PRO A 110 0.93 15.83 -7.91
C PRO A 110 0.69 17.13 -7.12
N GLN A 111 -0.29 17.13 -6.21
CA GLN A 111 -0.51 18.28 -5.33
C GLN A 111 0.61 18.39 -4.29
N SER A 112 1.01 19.62 -3.96
CA SER A 112 1.96 19.90 -2.88
C SER A 112 1.39 19.64 -1.47
N TYR A 113 0.07 19.48 -1.37
CA TYR A 113 -0.64 19.04 -0.19
C TYR A 113 -1.99 18.46 -0.62
N VAL A 114 -2.35 17.31 -0.05
CA VAL A 114 -3.68 16.69 -0.19
C VAL A 114 -4.25 16.54 1.21
N PRO A 115 -5.29 17.30 1.60
CA PRO A 115 -5.87 17.18 2.93
C PRO A 115 -6.47 15.79 3.14
N ILE A 116 -6.47 15.37 4.41
CA ILE A 116 -7.30 14.26 4.88
C ILE A 116 -8.77 14.73 4.82
N ILE A 117 -9.64 13.93 4.20
CA ILE A 117 -11.03 14.28 3.86
C ILE A 117 -12.04 13.54 4.73
N GLY A 118 -11.83 12.25 5.03
CA GLY A 118 -12.78 11.42 5.79
C GLY A 118 -13.75 10.62 4.95
N ASN A 119 -13.48 10.39 3.66
CA ASN A 119 -14.42 9.72 2.75
C ASN A 119 -13.89 8.38 2.16
N GLY A 120 -12.93 7.77 2.85
CA GLY A 120 -12.12 6.68 2.30
C GLY A 120 -11.04 7.19 1.35
N ASP A 121 -10.60 8.44 1.51
CA ASP A 121 -9.30 8.91 1.04
C ASP A 121 -8.14 8.23 1.77
N LEU A 122 -7.00 8.13 1.11
CA LEU A 122 -5.83 7.42 1.61
C LEU A 122 -4.90 8.40 2.32
N LEU A 123 -4.33 7.99 3.45
CA LEU A 123 -3.22 8.74 4.04
C LEU A 123 -2.08 8.90 3.03
N ARG A 124 -1.58 10.13 2.94
CA ARG A 124 -0.42 10.53 2.13
C ARG A 124 0.61 11.11 3.07
N TYR A 125 1.88 11.03 2.69
CA TYR A 125 2.93 11.57 3.55
C TYR A 125 2.83 13.09 3.72
N ASN A 126 2.35 13.85 2.73
CA ASN A 126 2.17 15.31 2.77
C ASN A 126 3.43 16.13 3.18
N ALA A 127 4.60 15.51 3.16
CA ALA A 127 5.86 16.13 3.54
C ALA A 127 6.35 17.17 2.52
N ALA A 128 7.10 18.16 3.00
CA ALA A 128 7.68 19.20 2.14
C ALA A 128 8.64 18.66 1.06
N GLN A 129 9.31 17.53 1.36
CA GLN A 129 10.15 16.79 0.43
C GLN A 129 9.40 15.59 -0.13
N PRO A 130 9.64 15.20 -1.41
CA PRO A 130 9.09 13.97 -1.97
C PRO A 130 9.38 12.74 -1.10
N ARG A 131 8.40 11.83 -1.03
CA ARG A 131 8.44 10.61 -0.21
C ARG A 131 8.28 9.36 -1.08
N PRO A 132 8.69 8.17 -0.58
CA PRO A 132 8.75 6.96 -1.39
C PRO A 132 7.39 6.57 -1.98
N ILE A 133 7.41 6.06 -3.22
CA ILE A 133 6.28 5.36 -3.82
C ILE A 133 6.50 3.86 -3.70
N ALA A 134 5.49 3.16 -3.20
CA ALA A 134 5.39 1.71 -3.30
C ALA A 134 4.75 1.32 -4.64
N LEU A 135 5.36 0.38 -5.35
CA LEU A 135 4.74 -0.38 -6.43
C LEU A 135 5.14 -1.85 -6.29
N VAL A 136 4.24 -2.63 -5.69
CA VAL A 136 4.50 -4.00 -5.21
C VAL A 136 5.03 -4.94 -6.30
N TYR A 137 4.49 -4.82 -7.53
CA TYR A 137 4.91 -5.62 -8.68
C TYR A 137 5.31 -4.71 -9.85
N HIS A 138 6.40 -3.93 -9.67
CA HIS A 138 6.93 -3.10 -10.75
C HIS A 138 7.51 -3.94 -11.90
N SER A 139 7.37 -3.43 -13.12
CA SER A 139 7.69 -4.16 -14.34
C SER A 139 8.63 -3.43 -15.28
N GLY A 140 8.72 -2.10 -15.22
CA GLY A 140 9.69 -1.36 -16.03
C GLY A 140 9.57 0.14 -15.89
N LEU A 141 10.31 0.84 -16.76
CA LEU A 141 10.10 2.26 -17.03
C LEU A 141 9.73 2.43 -18.51
N VAL A 142 8.60 3.11 -18.77
CA VAL A 142 7.97 3.19 -20.09
C VAL A 142 7.31 4.56 -20.25
N ASP A 143 7.57 5.29 -21.33
CA ASP A 143 6.90 6.57 -21.61
C ASP A 143 5.49 6.32 -22.15
N LEU A 144 4.53 6.16 -21.24
CA LEU A 144 3.11 6.01 -21.57
C LEU A 144 2.46 7.38 -21.77
N THR A 145 2.88 8.42 -21.06
CA THR A 145 2.34 9.78 -21.25
C THR A 145 2.70 10.41 -22.60
N GLY A 146 3.80 9.98 -23.23
CA GLY A 146 4.32 10.53 -24.47
C GLY A 146 5.09 11.84 -24.30
N ASP A 147 5.58 12.14 -23.09
CA ASP A 147 6.29 13.39 -22.78
C ASP A 147 7.83 13.27 -22.90
N GLY A 148 8.32 12.09 -23.28
CA GLY A 148 9.73 11.75 -23.41
C GLY A 148 10.36 11.22 -22.12
N LYS A 149 9.62 11.13 -21.00
CA LYS A 149 10.12 10.63 -19.72
C LYS A 149 9.53 9.25 -19.43
N PRO A 150 10.35 8.22 -19.19
CA PRO A 150 9.86 6.90 -18.82
C PRO A 150 9.11 6.91 -17.48
N ASP A 151 7.81 6.60 -17.52
CA ASP A 151 6.90 6.45 -16.38
C ASP A 151 7.14 5.12 -15.65
N LEU A 152 6.84 5.05 -14.34
CA LEU A 152 6.99 3.81 -13.57
C LEU A 152 5.75 2.93 -13.70
N VAL A 153 5.90 1.73 -14.27
CA VAL A 153 4.79 0.84 -14.62
C VAL A 153 4.87 -0.53 -13.95
N GLY A 154 3.71 -1.15 -13.72
CA GLY A 154 3.61 -2.49 -13.13
C GLY A 154 2.18 -2.84 -12.70
N CYS A 155 2.04 -3.76 -11.75
CA CYS A 155 0.75 -4.12 -11.17
C CYS A 155 0.61 -3.63 -9.73
N TRP A 156 -0.56 -3.10 -9.41
CA TRP A 156 -1.01 -2.90 -8.03
C TRP A 156 -1.91 -4.07 -7.61
N ASN A 157 -1.66 -4.64 -6.43
CA ASN A 157 -2.38 -5.80 -5.91
C ASN A 157 -3.45 -5.37 -4.92
N TYR A 158 -4.65 -5.94 -5.02
CA TYR A 158 -5.84 -5.55 -4.24
C TYR A 158 -6.29 -4.09 -4.49
N ALA A 159 -7.44 -3.69 -3.94
CA ALA A 159 -8.00 -2.36 -4.22
C ALA A 159 -7.17 -1.27 -3.54
N TYR A 160 -6.67 -0.30 -4.31
CA TYR A 160 -5.85 0.81 -3.80
C TYR A 160 -6.66 1.77 -2.92
N ARG A 161 -7.88 2.13 -3.35
CA ARG A 161 -8.82 2.97 -2.60
C ARG A 161 -10.21 2.30 -2.58
N PRO A 162 -11.00 2.44 -1.51
CA PRO A 162 -12.38 1.94 -1.48
C PRO A 162 -13.21 2.46 -2.66
N GLY A 163 -13.79 1.52 -3.42
CA GLY A 163 -14.59 1.78 -4.62
C GLY A 163 -13.82 1.64 -5.94
N ASP A 164 -12.49 1.60 -5.91
CA ASP A 164 -11.64 1.44 -7.09
C ASP A 164 -11.72 0.02 -7.69
N PRO A 165 -11.22 -0.20 -8.92
CA PRO A 165 -10.92 -1.52 -9.44
C PRO A 165 -10.12 -2.36 -8.45
N TRP A 166 -10.44 -3.66 -8.42
CA TRP A 166 -9.99 -4.58 -7.38
C TRP A 166 -8.48 -4.85 -7.41
N ASP A 167 -7.85 -4.66 -8.55
CA ASP A 167 -6.42 -4.72 -8.80
C ASP A 167 -6.17 -4.22 -10.23
N GLY A 168 -4.94 -4.36 -10.73
CA GLY A 168 -4.67 -4.27 -12.16
C GLY A 168 -3.32 -3.63 -12.49
N ILE A 169 -3.17 -3.26 -13.76
CA ILE A 169 -1.98 -2.58 -14.27
C ILE A 169 -2.08 -1.08 -13.99
N VAL A 170 -0.99 -0.51 -13.51
CA VAL A 170 -0.89 0.89 -13.07
C VAL A 170 0.38 1.54 -13.61
N CYS A 171 0.32 2.86 -13.69
CA CYS A 171 1.38 3.76 -14.09
C CYS A 171 1.48 4.89 -13.07
N TYR A 172 2.70 5.25 -12.69
CA TYR A 172 3.01 6.51 -12.03
C TYR A 172 3.70 7.41 -13.06
N PRO A 173 3.00 8.43 -13.59
CA PRO A 173 3.56 9.35 -14.58
C PRO A 173 4.81 10.07 -14.06
N ARG A 174 5.85 10.20 -14.88
CA ARG A 174 7.09 10.86 -14.46
C ARG A 174 6.98 12.38 -14.54
N VAL A 175 7.41 13.08 -13.49
CA VAL A 175 7.27 14.54 -13.37
C VAL A 175 8.61 15.21 -13.04
N GLY A 176 8.65 16.54 -13.14
CA GLY A 176 9.87 17.31 -12.90
C GLY A 176 10.90 17.17 -14.01
N SER A 177 12.18 17.25 -13.65
CA SER A 177 13.34 17.16 -14.56
C SER A 177 13.73 15.69 -14.84
N ALA A 178 14.44 15.46 -15.95
CA ALA A 178 14.95 14.13 -16.31
C ALA A 178 16.00 13.57 -15.33
N ASP A 179 16.61 14.44 -14.52
CA ASP A 179 17.61 14.09 -13.49
C ASP A 179 16.97 13.61 -12.18
N ASN A 180 15.72 13.99 -11.92
CA ASN A 180 15.00 13.58 -10.71
C ASN A 180 14.17 12.32 -10.99
N PHE A 181 14.08 11.42 -10.02
CA PHE A 181 13.22 10.23 -10.07
C PHE A 181 11.88 10.49 -9.37
N GLU A 182 11.28 11.63 -9.72
CA GLU A 182 9.99 12.12 -9.18
C GLU A 182 8.82 11.70 -10.08
N PHE A 183 7.69 11.34 -9.46
CA PHE A 183 6.49 10.88 -10.14
C PHE A 183 5.21 11.55 -9.61
N GLY A 184 4.13 11.45 -10.39
CA GLY A 184 2.78 11.91 -10.04
C GLY A 184 2.02 10.92 -9.15
N ASP A 185 0.69 10.98 -9.23
CA ASP A 185 -0.21 10.02 -8.58
C ASP A 185 -0.42 8.76 -9.45
N LEU A 186 -0.93 7.70 -8.82
CA LEU A 186 -1.25 6.44 -9.50
C LEU A 186 -2.36 6.64 -10.55
N VAL A 187 -2.06 6.27 -11.79
CA VAL A 187 -3.01 6.17 -12.92
C VAL A 187 -3.21 4.70 -13.26
N ARG A 188 -4.45 4.29 -13.53
CA ARG A 188 -4.76 2.91 -13.93
C ARG A 188 -4.76 2.77 -15.43
N ILE A 189 -4.09 1.73 -15.91
CA ILE A 189 -4.16 1.37 -17.32
C ILE A 189 -5.53 0.74 -17.59
N ARG A 190 -6.07 1.03 -18.77
CA ARG A 190 -7.35 0.55 -19.27
C ARG A 190 -7.16 0.00 -20.68
N TYR A 191 -8.05 -0.90 -21.09
CA TYR A 191 -8.07 -1.46 -22.44
C TYR A 191 -9.48 -1.44 -23.03
N VAL A 192 -9.58 -1.71 -24.31
CA VAL A 192 -10.83 -1.93 -25.05
C VAL A 192 -10.77 -3.28 -25.79
N ASP A 193 -11.93 -3.88 -26.07
CA ASP A 193 -11.99 -5.11 -26.89
C ASP A 193 -11.67 -4.83 -28.38
N ASP A 194 -11.97 -3.61 -28.84
CA ASP A 194 -11.82 -3.14 -30.21
C ASP A 194 -11.47 -1.64 -30.22
N VAL A 195 -10.65 -1.21 -31.18
CA VAL A 195 -10.12 0.17 -31.27
C VAL A 195 -11.20 1.25 -31.46
N SER A 196 -12.35 0.91 -32.05
CA SER A 196 -13.47 1.83 -32.19
C SER A 196 -14.29 1.99 -30.89
N SER A 197 -14.15 1.06 -29.95
CA SER A 197 -14.88 1.09 -28.68
C SER A 197 -14.44 2.27 -27.80
N ARG A 198 -15.38 2.73 -26.97
CA ARG A 198 -15.14 3.71 -25.90
C ARG A 198 -15.56 3.15 -24.52
N ASP A 199 -15.88 1.86 -24.45
CA ASP A 199 -16.06 1.11 -23.20
C ASP A 199 -14.70 0.70 -22.63
N PHE A 200 -14.08 1.60 -21.88
CA PHE A 200 -12.78 1.36 -21.26
C PHE A 200 -12.90 0.40 -20.07
N LYS A 201 -12.18 -0.71 -20.16
CA LYS A 201 -12.17 -1.79 -19.16
C LYS A 201 -10.90 -1.76 -18.33
N HIS A 202 -11.05 -2.14 -17.06
CA HIS A 202 -9.92 -2.54 -16.24
C HIS A 202 -9.66 -4.04 -16.41
N PHE A 203 -8.45 -4.46 -16.03
CA PHE A 203 -8.03 -5.86 -15.98
C PHE A 203 -8.89 -6.68 -14.98
N ASP A 204 -8.61 -7.97 -14.85
CA ASP A 204 -9.40 -8.90 -14.03
C ASP A 204 -9.62 -8.41 -12.58
N LYS A 205 -10.63 -8.94 -11.89
CA LYS A 205 -10.97 -8.54 -10.50
C LYS A 205 -10.54 -9.60 -9.47
N GLN A 206 -9.27 -10.04 -9.45
CA GLN A 206 -8.90 -11.38 -8.98
C GLN A 206 -7.82 -11.53 -7.89
N VAL A 207 -6.94 -10.54 -7.69
CA VAL A 207 -5.73 -10.57 -6.82
C VAL A 207 -4.60 -11.50 -7.29
N TYR A 208 -3.36 -11.09 -7.00
CA TYR A 208 -2.09 -11.65 -7.49
C TYR A 208 -2.01 -11.69 -9.04
N MET A 209 -1.11 -10.89 -9.60
CA MET A 209 -0.92 -10.80 -11.04
C MET A 209 0.50 -10.32 -11.35
N TRP A 210 0.81 -10.29 -12.64
CA TRP A 210 2.03 -9.69 -13.16
C TRP A 210 1.77 -9.14 -14.55
N CYS A 211 2.54 -8.14 -14.97
CA CYS A 211 2.58 -7.70 -16.36
C CYS A 211 4.01 -7.49 -16.82
N ASP A 212 4.19 -7.34 -18.13
CA ASP A 212 5.38 -6.76 -18.70
C ASP A 212 5.02 -5.84 -19.86
N PHE A 213 5.93 -4.93 -20.19
CA PHE A 213 5.71 -3.91 -21.20
C PHE A 213 6.82 -3.98 -22.26
N VAL A 214 6.42 -4.30 -23.49
CA VAL A 214 7.35 -4.57 -24.60
C VAL A 214 6.63 -4.32 -25.93
N ASP A 215 7.35 -3.85 -26.94
CA ASP A 215 6.85 -3.78 -28.32
C ASP A 215 6.80 -5.22 -28.88
N LEU A 216 5.60 -5.80 -28.98
CA LEU A 216 5.38 -7.19 -29.41
C LEU A 216 5.31 -7.33 -30.93
N ASN A 217 4.81 -6.30 -31.62
CA ASN A 217 4.54 -6.32 -33.05
C ASN A 217 5.58 -5.55 -33.90
N ARG A 218 6.58 -4.93 -33.25
CA ARG A 218 7.64 -4.08 -33.82
C ARG A 218 7.12 -2.80 -34.48
N ASP A 219 6.00 -2.25 -34.04
CA ASP A 219 5.45 -0.99 -34.57
C ASP A 219 6.00 0.28 -33.89
N GLY A 220 6.84 0.12 -32.86
CA GLY A 220 7.46 1.19 -32.10
C GLY A 220 6.64 1.68 -30.91
N ASN A 221 5.39 1.21 -30.76
CA ASN A 221 4.61 1.40 -29.54
C ASN A 221 4.85 0.25 -28.56
N VAL A 222 4.69 0.54 -27.28
CA VAL A 222 4.84 -0.46 -26.21
C VAL A 222 3.51 -1.13 -25.92
N ASP A 223 3.49 -2.46 -25.96
CA ASP A 223 2.33 -3.31 -25.69
C ASP A 223 2.37 -3.89 -24.28
N ILE A 224 1.32 -4.66 -23.92
CA ILE A 224 1.18 -5.29 -22.61
C ILE A 224 1.07 -6.80 -22.74
N VAL A 225 1.93 -7.49 -22.00
CA VAL A 225 1.79 -8.91 -21.64
C VAL A 225 1.28 -8.99 -20.19
N TYR A 226 0.22 -9.76 -19.91
CA TYR A 226 -0.41 -9.82 -18.59
C TYR A 226 -0.65 -11.27 -18.14
N SER A 227 -0.22 -11.62 -16.93
CA SER A 227 -0.46 -12.93 -16.33
C SER A 227 -1.33 -12.84 -15.06
N PRO A 228 -2.61 -13.24 -15.15
CA PRO A 228 -3.41 -13.64 -14.00
C PRO A 228 -2.72 -14.69 -13.11
N SER A 229 -2.82 -14.57 -11.79
CA SER A 229 -2.55 -15.71 -10.91
C SER A 229 -3.68 -16.74 -11.00
N GLY A 230 -3.32 -18.04 -10.92
CA GLY A 230 -4.28 -19.13 -10.77
C GLY A 230 -5.19 -19.41 -11.97
N LYS A 231 -5.03 -18.74 -13.12
CA LYS A 231 -5.80 -19.00 -14.34
C LYS A 231 -5.12 -19.95 -15.34
N GLY A 232 -3.79 -20.03 -15.30
CA GLY A 232 -3.04 -20.81 -16.29
C GLY A 232 -3.10 -20.20 -17.70
N VAL A 233 -3.19 -18.87 -17.80
CA VAL A 233 -3.17 -18.14 -19.07
C VAL A 233 -2.29 -16.89 -18.99
N VAL A 234 -1.76 -16.48 -20.13
CA VAL A 234 -1.15 -15.16 -20.36
C VAL A 234 -1.97 -14.44 -21.43
N ARG A 235 -2.20 -13.14 -21.27
CA ARG A 235 -3.00 -12.28 -22.15
C ARG A 235 -2.17 -11.19 -22.79
N PHE A 236 -2.62 -10.72 -23.96
CA PHE A 236 -1.91 -9.75 -24.78
C PHE A 236 -2.83 -8.58 -25.16
N TYR A 237 -2.30 -7.36 -25.07
CA TYR A 237 -3.01 -6.14 -25.45
C TYR A 237 -2.06 -5.25 -26.23
N LEU A 238 -2.36 -5.00 -27.50
CA LEU A 238 -1.55 -4.13 -28.36
C LEU A 238 -1.94 -2.67 -28.17
N ASN A 239 -0.96 -1.78 -28.29
CA ASN A 239 -1.17 -0.35 -28.29
C ASN A 239 -1.66 0.11 -29.67
N SER A 240 -2.81 0.78 -29.72
CA SER A 240 -3.41 1.21 -31.00
C SER A 240 -2.76 2.45 -31.63
N GLY A 241 -1.77 3.05 -30.97
CA GLY A 241 -1.23 4.38 -31.32
C GLY A 241 -2.21 5.55 -31.04
N GLN A 242 -3.43 5.27 -30.59
CA GLN A 242 -4.41 6.28 -30.16
C GLN A 242 -4.26 6.57 -28.66
N ARG A 243 -4.73 7.75 -28.23
CA ARG A 243 -4.74 8.18 -26.82
C ARG A 243 -6.17 8.51 -26.36
N ASP A 244 -6.44 8.31 -25.07
CA ASP A 244 -7.71 8.69 -24.44
C ASP A 244 -7.78 10.20 -24.10
N GLU A 245 -8.91 10.66 -23.54
CA GLU A 245 -9.11 12.07 -23.16
C GLU A 245 -8.13 12.56 -22.05
N GLY A 246 -7.54 11.63 -21.29
CA GLY A 246 -6.49 11.90 -20.31
C GLY A 246 -5.09 11.98 -20.92
N GLY A 247 -4.92 11.48 -22.14
CA GLY A 247 -3.65 11.36 -22.85
C GLY A 247 -2.98 9.99 -22.73
N MET A 248 -3.58 9.01 -22.07
CA MET A 248 -2.99 7.66 -21.92
C MET A 248 -3.21 6.81 -23.18
N PRO A 249 -2.32 5.84 -23.51
CA PRO A 249 -2.47 5.01 -24.70
C PRO A 249 -3.69 4.09 -24.63
N ILE A 250 -4.36 3.88 -25.76
CA ILE A 250 -5.50 2.97 -25.89
C ILE A 250 -4.99 1.58 -26.27
N PHE A 251 -5.03 0.66 -25.30
CA PHE A 251 -4.68 -0.75 -25.49
C PHE A 251 -5.88 -1.57 -25.98
N VAL A 252 -5.67 -2.47 -26.94
CA VAL A 252 -6.70 -3.31 -27.57
C VAL A 252 -6.38 -4.78 -27.31
N ALA A 253 -7.32 -5.50 -26.68
CA ALA A 253 -7.15 -6.92 -26.36
C ALA A 253 -7.01 -7.77 -27.64
N GLN A 254 -5.99 -8.65 -27.68
CA GLN A 254 -5.75 -9.53 -28.84
C GLN A 254 -6.06 -11.01 -28.57
N GLY A 255 -6.05 -11.45 -27.31
CA GLY A 255 -6.33 -12.84 -26.94
C GLY A 255 -5.54 -13.34 -25.74
N GLU A 256 -5.60 -14.64 -25.51
CA GLU A 256 -4.91 -15.32 -24.42
C GLU A 256 -4.31 -16.66 -24.85
N LYS A 257 -3.24 -17.10 -24.16
CA LYS A 257 -2.52 -18.34 -24.41
C LYS A 257 -2.44 -19.15 -23.12
N ALA A 258 -2.83 -20.42 -23.18
CA ALA A 258 -2.81 -21.33 -22.04
C ALA A 258 -1.37 -21.76 -21.71
N MET A 259 -0.87 -21.34 -20.54
CA MET A 259 0.48 -21.62 -20.06
C MET A 259 0.58 -21.31 -18.55
N PRO A 260 1.53 -21.91 -17.79
CA PRO A 260 1.73 -21.59 -16.37
C PRO A 260 1.91 -20.09 -16.16
N SER A 261 1.03 -19.47 -15.37
CA SER A 261 0.94 -18.02 -15.22
C SER A 261 1.35 -17.58 -13.81
N TRP A 262 1.99 -16.40 -13.73
CA TRP A 262 2.48 -15.70 -12.53
C TRP A 262 3.88 -16.08 -11.99
N PRO A 263 4.90 -15.19 -12.14
CA PRO A 263 4.95 -14.00 -12.98
C PRO A 263 5.19 -14.34 -14.45
N VAL A 264 4.89 -13.39 -15.33
CA VAL A 264 5.36 -13.38 -16.72
C VAL A 264 6.47 -12.36 -16.87
N ARG A 265 7.46 -12.63 -17.72
CA ARG A 265 8.38 -11.62 -18.26
C ARG A 265 8.42 -11.73 -19.78
N ALA A 266 8.61 -10.62 -20.48
CA ALA A 266 8.65 -10.57 -21.93
C ALA A 266 9.87 -9.77 -22.40
N ALA A 267 10.72 -10.42 -23.19
CA ALA A 267 12.01 -9.89 -23.65
C ALA A 267 12.52 -10.74 -24.82
N ASP A 268 13.37 -10.21 -25.67
CA ASP A 268 14.22 -11.04 -26.54
C ASP A 268 15.28 -11.71 -25.63
N ILE A 269 15.07 -12.95 -25.21
CA ILE A 269 15.83 -13.59 -24.10
C ILE A 269 17.07 -14.28 -24.64
N ASP A 270 17.01 -14.89 -25.82
CA ASP A 270 18.15 -15.62 -26.40
C ASP A 270 19.00 -14.84 -27.42
N GLY A 271 18.56 -13.64 -27.83
CA GLY A 271 19.32 -12.73 -28.68
C GLY A 271 18.95 -12.77 -30.17
N ASP A 272 17.95 -13.55 -30.59
CA ASP A 272 17.51 -13.59 -32.00
C ASP A 272 16.72 -12.34 -32.44
N GLY A 273 16.25 -11.53 -31.48
CA GLY A 273 15.56 -10.27 -31.69
C GLY A 273 14.03 -10.37 -31.75
N ASP A 274 13.43 -11.56 -31.66
CA ASP A 274 12.00 -11.76 -31.42
C ASP A 274 11.68 -11.76 -29.92
N ILE A 275 10.46 -11.37 -29.53
CA ILE A 275 10.11 -11.29 -28.10
C ILE A 275 9.68 -12.64 -27.53
N ASP A 276 10.56 -13.24 -26.72
CA ASP A 276 10.31 -14.44 -25.93
C ASP A 276 9.49 -14.17 -24.65
N LEU A 277 8.93 -15.24 -24.08
CA LEU A 277 8.27 -15.19 -22.77
C LEU A 277 8.94 -16.09 -21.72
N MET A 278 9.04 -15.59 -20.49
CA MET A 278 9.17 -16.41 -19.29
C MET A 278 7.81 -16.54 -18.62
N SER A 279 7.47 -17.75 -18.16
CA SER A 279 6.24 -18.01 -17.39
C SER A 279 6.45 -19.05 -16.27
N GLY A 280 5.45 -19.30 -15.43
CA GLY A 280 5.55 -20.22 -14.29
C GLY A 280 6.03 -19.54 -12.99
N ASN A 281 6.28 -20.33 -11.94
CA ASN A 281 6.41 -19.82 -10.56
C ASN A 281 7.76 -19.15 -10.26
N GLY A 282 7.94 -17.95 -10.80
CA GLY A 282 8.99 -16.95 -10.58
C GLY A 282 8.92 -16.19 -9.24
N ALA A 283 7.89 -16.44 -8.42
CA ALA A 283 7.79 -15.92 -7.07
C ALA A 283 8.35 -16.92 -6.04
N ARG A 284 8.60 -16.47 -4.80
CA ARG A 284 9.13 -17.33 -3.72
C ARG A 284 8.10 -18.40 -3.36
N ASN A 285 8.48 -19.68 -3.39
CA ASN A 285 7.71 -20.71 -2.71
C ASN A 285 7.95 -20.61 -1.19
N SER A 286 6.89 -20.35 -0.42
CA SER A 286 6.92 -20.27 1.05
C SER A 286 7.25 -21.61 1.72
N GLU A 287 6.99 -22.74 1.08
CA GLU A 287 7.18 -24.09 1.64
C GLU A 287 8.62 -24.60 1.65
N THR A 288 9.47 -24.13 0.72
CA THR A 288 10.78 -24.76 0.47
C THR A 288 11.98 -23.81 0.49
N GLY A 289 11.75 -22.49 0.57
CA GLY A 289 12.82 -21.47 0.53
C GLY A 289 13.69 -21.51 -0.74
N SER A 290 13.27 -22.27 -1.75
CA SER A 290 14.09 -22.72 -2.88
C SER A 290 13.59 -22.15 -4.21
N VAL A 291 14.51 -22.17 -5.18
CA VAL A 291 14.44 -21.43 -6.45
C VAL A 291 13.14 -21.68 -7.25
N SER A 292 12.58 -20.58 -7.73
CA SER A 292 11.53 -20.53 -8.73
C SER A 292 11.78 -21.42 -9.95
N LYS A 293 10.86 -22.36 -10.19
CA LYS A 293 10.76 -23.10 -11.46
C LYS A 293 9.96 -22.27 -12.45
N VAL A 294 10.64 -21.76 -13.46
CA VAL A 294 10.03 -21.03 -14.58
C VAL A 294 10.30 -21.78 -15.88
N THR A 295 9.48 -21.51 -16.89
CA THR A 295 9.65 -22.01 -18.26
C THR A 295 9.94 -20.82 -19.15
N LEU A 296 10.97 -20.93 -19.99
CA LEU A 296 11.31 -19.96 -21.03
C LEU A 296 10.81 -20.49 -22.37
N HIS A 297 10.04 -19.70 -23.09
CA HIS A 297 9.38 -20.06 -24.34
C HIS A 297 9.92 -19.19 -25.46
N ARG A 298 10.53 -19.79 -26.48
CA ARG A 298 11.04 -19.03 -27.63
C ARG A 298 9.89 -18.60 -28.52
N ASN A 299 9.93 -17.38 -29.04
CA ASN A 299 9.09 -16.98 -30.17
C ASN A 299 9.64 -17.54 -31.49
N VAL A 300 8.89 -18.43 -32.13
CA VAL A 300 9.26 -19.07 -33.41
C VAL A 300 8.47 -18.52 -34.59
N GLY A 301 7.64 -17.49 -34.36
CA GLY A 301 6.78 -16.88 -35.38
C GLY A 301 7.56 -15.96 -36.30
N ALA A 302 7.56 -16.25 -37.61
CA ALA A 302 8.40 -15.57 -38.62
C ALA A 302 8.18 -14.05 -38.79
N ALA A 303 7.21 -13.45 -38.10
CA ALA A 303 6.91 -12.01 -38.11
C ALA A 303 6.98 -11.37 -36.71
N GLY A 304 7.37 -12.11 -35.67
CA GLY A 304 7.29 -11.69 -34.26
C GLY A 304 5.87 -11.70 -33.68
N TRP A 305 4.87 -11.23 -34.44
CA TRP A 305 3.46 -11.20 -34.06
C TRP A 305 2.54 -11.73 -35.19
N PRO A 306 1.48 -12.51 -34.90
CA PRO A 306 1.06 -13.04 -33.60
C PRO A 306 2.07 -14.03 -33.00
N LEU A 307 2.10 -14.10 -31.67
CA LEU A 307 3.12 -14.82 -30.92
C LEU A 307 3.01 -16.36 -31.03
N GLU A 308 3.86 -16.97 -31.86
CA GLU A 308 4.01 -18.42 -31.94
C GLU A 308 5.13 -18.86 -30.99
N LEU A 309 4.80 -19.69 -30.00
CA LEU A 309 5.78 -20.12 -28.99
C LEU A 309 6.10 -21.59 -29.16
N ASP A 310 7.34 -21.97 -28.86
CA ASP A 310 7.72 -23.37 -28.73
C ASP A 310 7.10 -24.04 -27.49
N GLN A 311 7.52 -25.27 -27.17
CA GLN A 311 7.01 -26.02 -26.01
C GLN A 311 7.55 -25.50 -24.66
N GLY A 312 8.53 -24.59 -24.70
CA GLY A 312 9.20 -24.04 -23.54
C GLY A 312 10.22 -24.97 -22.87
N GLN A 313 11.29 -24.38 -22.35
CA GLN A 313 12.34 -25.03 -21.58
C GLN A 313 12.20 -24.71 -20.07
N PRO A 314 11.96 -25.70 -19.20
CA PRO A 314 12.01 -25.50 -17.74
C PRO A 314 13.42 -25.18 -17.26
N VAL A 315 13.56 -24.13 -16.45
CA VAL A 315 14.83 -23.63 -15.90
C VAL A 315 14.67 -23.16 -14.45
N SER A 316 15.80 -22.88 -13.77
CA SER A 316 15.84 -22.38 -12.40
C SER A 316 16.69 -21.12 -12.32
N LEU A 317 16.02 -19.96 -12.33
CA LEU A 317 16.67 -18.65 -12.52
C LEU A 317 16.99 -17.89 -11.23
N GLY A 318 16.31 -18.21 -10.13
CA GLY A 318 16.28 -17.43 -8.90
C GLY A 318 14.90 -16.78 -8.70
N THR A 319 14.68 -16.11 -7.57
CA THR A 319 13.37 -15.47 -7.27
C THR A 319 13.27 -14.12 -7.97
N SER A 320 12.09 -13.75 -8.47
CA SER A 320 11.85 -12.51 -9.24
C SER A 320 12.91 -12.24 -10.32
N PRO A 321 13.09 -13.16 -11.28
CA PRO A 321 14.06 -12.96 -12.36
C PRO A 321 13.63 -11.85 -13.33
N CYS A 322 14.61 -11.13 -13.86
CA CYS A 322 14.50 -10.29 -15.04
C CYS A 322 15.75 -10.46 -15.93
N PHE A 323 15.69 -9.98 -17.17
CA PHE A 323 16.76 -10.18 -18.17
C PHE A 323 17.45 -8.86 -18.47
N PHE A 324 18.78 -8.80 -18.44
CA PHE A 324 19.53 -7.56 -18.70
C PHE A 324 20.99 -7.87 -19.09
N ASP A 325 21.56 -7.12 -20.03
CA ASP A 325 23.00 -7.17 -20.37
C ASP A 325 23.83 -6.50 -19.26
N VAL A 326 24.28 -7.29 -18.28
CA VAL A 326 25.00 -6.79 -17.09
C VAL A 326 26.44 -6.43 -17.46
N ASP A 327 27.15 -7.33 -18.16
CA ASP A 327 28.60 -7.17 -18.39
C ASP A 327 29.00 -6.48 -19.71
N GLY A 328 28.14 -6.51 -20.74
CA GLY A 328 28.35 -5.78 -21.99
C GLY A 328 28.67 -6.60 -23.22
N ASP A 329 28.57 -7.92 -23.15
CA ASP A 329 28.71 -8.76 -24.34
C ASP A 329 27.49 -8.72 -25.28
N ARG A 330 26.42 -8.02 -24.88
CA ARG A 330 25.12 -7.85 -25.58
C ARG A 330 24.17 -9.04 -25.48
N LEU A 331 24.54 -10.12 -24.81
CA LEU A 331 23.60 -11.17 -24.44
C LEU A 331 22.80 -10.72 -23.22
N ARG A 332 21.54 -11.15 -23.09
CA ARG A 332 20.77 -10.85 -21.88
C ARG A 332 21.13 -11.87 -20.80
N ASP A 333 21.73 -11.38 -19.71
CA ASP A 333 21.95 -12.15 -18.50
C ASP A 333 20.65 -12.23 -17.68
N VAL A 334 20.61 -13.16 -16.73
CA VAL A 334 19.53 -13.22 -15.74
C VAL A 334 19.95 -12.47 -14.49
N VAL A 335 19.16 -11.48 -14.06
CA VAL A 335 19.27 -10.85 -12.73
C VAL A 335 18.16 -11.40 -11.85
N CYS A 336 18.48 -11.80 -10.62
CA CYS A 336 17.57 -12.53 -9.74
C CYS A 336 17.85 -12.25 -8.26
N LEU A 337 16.85 -12.53 -7.41
CA LEU A 337 17.02 -12.57 -5.96
C LEU A 337 17.53 -13.94 -5.52
N GLN A 338 18.63 -13.92 -4.77
CA GLN A 338 19.32 -15.04 -4.16
C GLN A 338 19.10 -14.99 -2.64
N SER A 339 18.68 -16.10 -2.02
CA SER A 339 18.46 -16.16 -0.57
C SER A 339 19.74 -15.82 0.20
N ASP A 340 19.63 -14.96 1.20
CA ASP A 340 20.69 -14.54 2.13
C ASP A 340 20.68 -15.45 3.37
N PRO A 341 21.72 -16.28 3.59
CA PRO A 341 21.78 -17.18 4.76
C PRO A 341 21.87 -16.45 6.11
N SER A 342 22.22 -15.17 6.14
CA SER A 342 22.35 -14.37 7.38
C SER A 342 21.02 -13.81 7.90
N ASP A 343 19.99 -13.72 7.05
CA ASP A 343 18.59 -13.48 7.42
C ASP A 343 17.72 -14.68 6.99
N PRO A 344 17.77 -15.82 7.72
CA PRO A 344 17.15 -17.08 7.32
C PRO A 344 15.61 -17.11 7.39
N GLY A 345 14.94 -15.95 7.57
CA GLY A 345 13.48 -15.84 7.52
C GLY A 345 12.90 -15.77 6.10
N VAL A 346 11.68 -15.24 5.97
CA VAL A 346 10.92 -15.12 4.70
C VAL A 346 11.62 -14.31 3.58
N ASN A 347 12.76 -13.68 3.89
CA ASN A 347 12.99 -12.28 3.53
C ASN A 347 14.45 -11.88 3.32
N GLY A 348 15.41 -12.70 3.78
CA GLY A 348 16.82 -12.51 3.47
C GLY A 348 17.05 -12.75 1.99
N PHE A 349 17.31 -11.69 1.25
CA PHE A 349 17.63 -11.75 -0.16
C PHE A 349 18.73 -10.76 -0.51
N HIS A 350 19.57 -11.16 -1.46
CA HIS A 350 20.50 -10.31 -2.16
C HIS A 350 20.18 -10.33 -3.65
N VAL A 351 20.42 -9.21 -4.33
CA VAL A 351 20.42 -9.15 -5.79
C VAL A 351 21.69 -9.82 -6.30
N GLY A 352 21.52 -10.76 -7.21
CA GLY A 352 22.59 -11.42 -7.96
C GLY A 352 22.24 -11.53 -9.44
N TRP A 353 23.18 -12.04 -10.22
CA TRP A 353 23.02 -12.25 -11.65
C TRP A 353 23.70 -13.55 -12.09
N LYS A 354 23.33 -14.06 -13.27
CA LYS A 354 23.87 -15.27 -13.89
C LYS A 354 24.21 -14.95 -15.34
N LYS A 355 25.50 -15.03 -15.68
CA LYS A 355 25.98 -14.74 -17.02
C LYS A 355 25.36 -15.65 -18.08
N ASN A 356 24.92 -15.11 -19.21
CA ASN A 356 24.50 -15.89 -20.38
C ASN A 356 25.73 -16.54 -21.06
N LEU A 357 25.62 -17.83 -21.41
CA LEU A 357 26.74 -18.65 -21.89
C LEU A 357 26.75 -18.87 -23.41
N GLY A 358 25.84 -18.25 -24.17
CA GLY A 358 25.87 -18.24 -25.64
C GLY A 358 24.48 -18.22 -26.30
N GLU A 359 24.47 -17.89 -27.59
CA GLU A 359 23.27 -17.77 -28.43
C GLU A 359 22.51 -19.11 -28.58
N GLY A 360 21.17 -19.05 -28.60
CA GLY A 360 20.31 -20.13 -29.09
C GLY A 360 19.90 -21.25 -28.11
N GLY A 361 20.28 -21.19 -26.83
CA GLY A 361 19.77 -22.14 -25.84
C GLY A 361 19.98 -21.68 -24.40
N PHE A 362 18.89 -21.46 -23.66
CA PHE A 362 18.84 -20.77 -22.37
C PHE A 362 19.78 -21.37 -21.31
N ARG A 363 21.05 -20.93 -21.32
CA ARG A 363 22.15 -21.48 -20.54
C ARG A 363 22.84 -20.37 -19.77
N TYR A 364 22.78 -20.48 -18.45
CA TYR A 364 23.28 -19.47 -17.54
C TYR A 364 24.34 -20.05 -16.60
N GLY A 365 25.33 -19.22 -16.26
CA GLY A 365 26.38 -19.55 -15.30
C GLY A 365 25.89 -19.63 -13.84
N PRO A 366 26.82 -19.88 -12.89
CA PRO A 366 26.51 -19.77 -11.47
C PRO A 366 26.10 -18.34 -11.09
N THR A 367 25.29 -18.21 -10.03
CA THR A 367 24.88 -16.89 -9.51
C THR A 367 26.08 -16.14 -8.92
N GLN A 368 26.27 -14.89 -9.31
CA GLN A 368 27.20 -13.94 -8.73
C GLN A 368 26.42 -12.81 -8.06
N LEU A 369 26.83 -12.32 -6.89
CA LEU A 369 26.15 -11.21 -6.22
C LEU A 369 26.51 -9.85 -6.84
N LEU A 370 25.61 -8.88 -6.75
CA LEU A 370 25.82 -7.48 -7.13
C LEU A 370 26.04 -6.60 -5.86
N PRO A 371 27.23 -6.61 -5.22
CA PRO A 371 27.45 -5.90 -3.96
C PRO A 371 27.28 -4.38 -4.07
N GLY A 372 27.52 -3.75 -5.23
CA GLY A 372 27.19 -2.33 -5.44
C GLY A 372 25.69 -2.01 -5.29
N VAL A 373 24.81 -2.95 -5.65
CA VAL A 373 23.36 -2.85 -5.46
C VAL A 373 22.98 -3.21 -4.02
N ASN A 374 23.49 -4.33 -3.51
CA ASN A 374 23.19 -4.82 -2.15
C ASN A 374 23.68 -3.89 -1.04
N ALA A 375 24.72 -3.08 -1.27
CA ALA A 375 25.17 -2.04 -0.34
C ALA A 375 24.27 -0.79 -0.31
N LYS A 376 23.22 -0.74 -1.16
CA LYS A 376 22.31 0.41 -1.33
C LYS A 376 20.83 0.04 -1.25
N VAL A 377 20.49 -1.24 -1.13
CA VAL A 377 19.11 -1.72 -0.95
C VAL A 377 19.06 -2.71 0.21
N SER A 378 18.16 -2.46 1.16
CA SER A 378 17.81 -3.44 2.20
C SER A 378 16.62 -4.28 1.74
N GLN A 379 16.66 -5.58 2.04
CA GLN A 379 15.51 -6.49 1.91
C GLN A 379 14.78 -6.41 0.54
N PRO A 380 15.49 -6.66 -0.58
CA PRO A 380 14.92 -6.59 -1.93
C PRO A 380 13.82 -7.65 -2.15
N ARG A 381 12.82 -7.32 -2.98
CA ARG A 381 11.62 -8.16 -3.19
C ARG A 381 11.23 -8.38 -4.64
N VAL A 382 11.40 -7.38 -5.49
CA VAL A 382 11.04 -7.47 -6.92
C VAL A 382 12.14 -6.84 -7.76
N LEU A 383 12.41 -7.44 -8.91
CA LEU A 383 13.35 -6.94 -9.91
C LEU A 383 12.66 -6.73 -11.25
N ALA A 384 13.02 -5.66 -11.93
CA ALA A 384 12.70 -5.43 -13.34
C ALA A 384 13.89 -4.81 -14.06
N ALA A 385 13.96 -5.02 -15.37
CA ALA A 385 14.99 -4.44 -16.22
C ALA A 385 14.48 -3.14 -16.87
N VAL A 386 15.39 -2.21 -17.16
CA VAL A 386 15.14 -1.00 -17.94
C VAL A 386 16.00 -1.07 -19.19
N HIS A 387 15.41 -1.47 -20.31
CA HIS A 387 16.13 -1.79 -21.54
C HIS A 387 16.46 -0.56 -22.41
N ALA A 388 15.63 0.49 -22.34
CA ALA A 388 15.66 1.62 -23.26
C ALA A 388 16.05 2.94 -22.59
N GLY A 389 16.23 3.98 -23.41
CA GLY A 389 16.56 5.33 -22.95
C GLY A 389 18.01 5.51 -22.43
N PRO A 390 18.28 6.64 -21.75
CA PRO A 390 19.59 6.97 -21.19
C PRO A 390 19.85 6.35 -19.81
N GLN A 391 18.82 5.82 -19.14
CA GLN A 391 18.84 5.34 -17.75
C GLN A 391 18.65 3.82 -17.68
N ARG A 392 19.32 3.08 -18.59
CA ARG A 392 19.25 1.62 -18.67
C ARG A 392 19.86 0.97 -17.43
N GLY A 393 19.22 -0.08 -16.94
CA GLY A 393 19.65 -0.74 -15.71
C GLY A 393 18.56 -1.58 -15.06
N LEU A 394 18.50 -1.54 -13.73
CA LEU A 394 17.65 -2.39 -12.90
C LEU A 394 16.76 -1.55 -11.98
N LEU A 395 15.46 -1.85 -11.94
CA LEU A 395 14.57 -1.42 -10.87
C LEU A 395 14.56 -2.47 -9.77
N VAL A 396 14.94 -2.07 -8.55
CA VAL A 396 14.96 -2.94 -7.38
C VAL A 396 13.94 -2.45 -6.37
N GLY A 397 12.94 -3.28 -6.09
CA GLY A 397 11.94 -3.05 -5.05
C GLY A 397 12.54 -3.39 -3.69
N GLY A 398 12.71 -2.41 -2.81
CA GLY A 398 13.42 -2.53 -1.53
C GLY A 398 12.53 -2.31 -0.31
N ASN A 399 13.16 -2.37 0.87
CA ASN A 399 12.54 -2.12 2.17
C ASN A 399 11.21 -2.86 2.36
N VAL A 400 11.13 -4.10 1.87
CA VAL A 400 9.93 -4.93 1.93
C VAL A 400 8.73 -4.30 1.22
N PHE A 401 8.89 -3.96 -0.06
CA PHE A 401 7.87 -3.38 -0.96
C PHE A 401 7.53 -1.89 -0.77
N GLU A 402 8.32 -1.16 0.03
CA GLU A 402 8.06 0.27 0.33
C GLU A 402 8.76 1.24 -0.62
N THR A 403 9.77 0.77 -1.34
CA THR A 403 10.60 1.60 -2.21
C THR A 403 10.84 0.92 -3.54
N VAL A 404 11.00 1.70 -4.61
CA VAL A 404 11.50 1.24 -5.91
C VAL A 404 12.70 2.09 -6.28
N SER A 405 13.88 1.49 -6.40
CA SER A 405 15.14 2.19 -6.69
C SER A 405 15.68 1.82 -8.06
N LEU A 406 16.08 2.83 -8.84
CA LEU A 406 16.71 2.65 -10.14
C LEU A 406 18.23 2.60 -10.01
N PHE A 407 18.83 1.51 -10.48
CA PHE A 407 20.26 1.29 -10.57
C PHE A 407 20.68 1.31 -12.04
N VAL A 408 21.32 2.39 -12.49
CA VAL A 408 21.75 2.53 -13.89
C VAL A 408 23.13 1.94 -14.12
N ARG A 409 23.34 1.37 -15.31
CA ARG A 409 24.61 0.75 -15.68
C ARG A 409 25.73 1.79 -15.82
N HIS A 410 26.96 1.43 -15.46
CA HIS A 410 28.13 2.29 -15.67
C HIS A 410 28.47 2.43 -17.17
N ASN A 411 28.79 3.66 -17.59
CA ASN A 411 29.36 3.92 -18.92
C ASN A 411 30.84 3.49 -18.95
N THR A 412 31.12 2.30 -19.47
CA THR A 412 32.48 1.72 -19.51
C THR A 412 33.31 2.13 -20.74
N LYS A 413 32.81 3.00 -21.62
CA LYS A 413 33.58 3.50 -22.78
C LYS A 413 34.65 4.51 -22.35
N GLY A 414 35.90 4.03 -22.22
CA GLY A 414 37.12 4.86 -22.22
C GLY A 414 37.82 5.06 -20.87
N ALA A 415 37.30 4.50 -19.77
CA ALA A 415 37.95 4.60 -18.46
C ALA A 415 38.93 3.44 -18.22
N THR A 416 40.23 3.69 -18.30
CA THR A 416 41.26 2.81 -17.71
C THR A 416 41.18 2.89 -16.19
N GLN A 417 40.48 1.96 -15.55
CA GLN A 417 40.41 1.89 -14.08
C GLN A 417 41.63 1.20 -13.46
N PRO A 418 42.06 1.61 -12.25
CA PRO A 418 43.12 0.93 -11.51
C PRO A 418 42.68 -0.46 -11.06
N ALA A 419 43.60 -1.42 -11.04
CA ALA A 419 43.33 -2.84 -10.80
C ALA A 419 42.88 -3.21 -9.37
N SER A 420 42.62 -2.22 -8.49
CA SER A 420 42.38 -2.39 -7.06
C SER A 420 40.92 -2.36 -6.61
N GLU A 421 39.95 -2.02 -7.47
CA GLU A 421 38.53 -2.05 -7.07
C GLU A 421 37.89 -3.45 -7.21
N PRO A 422 37.12 -3.92 -6.20
CA PRO A 422 36.41 -5.20 -6.26
C PRO A 422 35.47 -5.31 -7.48
N SER A 423 35.39 -6.51 -8.05
CA SER A 423 34.64 -6.78 -9.30
C SER A 423 33.15 -6.40 -9.26
N GLY A 424 32.52 -6.45 -8.09
CA GLY A 424 31.08 -6.27 -7.93
C GLY A 424 30.56 -4.83 -7.73
N GLN A 425 31.44 -3.82 -7.66
CA GLN A 425 31.04 -2.40 -7.72
C GLN A 425 30.90 -1.87 -9.16
N ARG A 426 31.33 -2.66 -10.16
CA ARG A 426 31.62 -2.17 -11.53
C ARG A 426 30.39 -1.99 -12.43
N TYR A 427 29.29 -2.67 -12.14
CA TYR A 427 28.16 -2.78 -13.10
C TYR A 427 27.13 -1.67 -12.97
N PHE A 428 26.71 -1.32 -11.74
CA PHE A 428 25.60 -0.37 -11.52
C PHE A 428 25.89 0.68 -10.44
N ARG A 429 25.39 1.90 -10.69
CA ARG A 429 25.27 2.97 -9.69
C ARG A 429 23.80 3.25 -9.38
N LEU A 430 23.49 3.63 -8.14
CA LEU A 430 22.18 4.18 -7.82
C LEU A 430 21.96 5.47 -8.62
N PHE A 431 20.79 5.59 -9.26
CA PHE A 431 20.30 6.81 -9.89
C PHE A 431 19.39 7.57 -8.92
N GLY A 432 18.41 6.88 -8.34
CA GLY A 432 17.48 7.44 -7.37
C GLY A 432 16.42 6.43 -6.91
N GLU A 433 15.64 6.83 -5.91
CA GLU A 433 14.45 6.11 -5.44
C GLU A 433 13.20 6.82 -5.97
N ALA A 434 12.17 6.06 -6.36
CA ALA A 434 10.93 6.59 -6.91
C ALA A 434 10.15 7.32 -5.81
N VAL A 435 9.96 8.62 -5.98
CA VAL A 435 9.35 9.49 -4.97
C VAL A 435 8.26 10.39 -5.55
N SER A 436 7.31 10.83 -4.73
CA SER A 436 6.31 11.83 -5.09
C SER A 436 6.04 12.81 -3.94
N ARG A 437 5.63 14.03 -4.29
CA ARG A 437 5.19 15.07 -3.34
C ARG A 437 3.83 14.75 -2.73
N SER A 438 3.00 14.01 -3.45
CA SER A 438 1.68 13.55 -3.00
C SER A 438 1.69 12.08 -2.58
N ALA A 439 2.85 11.42 -2.47
CA ALA A 439 2.96 9.98 -2.26
C ALA A 439 1.98 9.43 -1.21
N VAL A 440 1.16 8.47 -1.63
CA VAL A 440 0.29 7.68 -0.73
C VAL A 440 1.16 6.81 0.14
N MET A 441 0.82 6.76 1.42
CA MET A 441 1.53 5.93 2.38
C MET A 441 1.14 4.46 2.18
N SER A 442 2.14 3.62 1.89
CA SER A 442 2.03 2.17 1.79
C SER A 442 3.29 1.54 2.38
N LEU A 443 3.13 0.89 3.53
CA LEU A 443 4.24 0.52 4.41
C LEU A 443 4.44 -1.00 4.54
N SER A 444 4.54 -1.71 3.41
CA SER A 444 4.71 -3.17 3.27
C SER A 444 3.39 -3.99 3.21
N ASP A 445 3.44 -5.29 3.50
CA ASP A 445 2.30 -6.24 3.55
C ASP A 445 1.64 -6.22 4.94
N GLN A 446 0.31 -6.08 4.98
CA GLN A 446 -0.58 -6.14 6.16
C GLN A 446 -0.15 -5.28 7.35
N SER A 447 0.29 -4.06 7.07
CA SER A 447 0.93 -3.23 8.05
C SER A 447 -0.09 -2.47 8.86
N THR A 448 -0.27 -2.92 10.10
CA THR A 448 -1.30 -2.43 11.02
C THR A 448 -0.86 -1.10 11.63
N PRO A 449 -1.68 -0.03 11.58
CA PRO A 449 -1.40 1.21 12.27
C PRO A 449 -1.94 1.16 13.71
N PHE A 450 -1.21 1.83 14.60
CA PHE A 450 -1.66 2.29 15.90
C PHE A 450 -1.26 3.77 15.96
N VAL A 451 -2.23 4.65 16.15
CA VAL A 451 -1.96 6.09 16.22
C VAL A 451 -1.58 6.44 17.66
N CYS A 452 -0.52 7.22 17.82
CA CYS A 452 -0.01 7.64 19.13
C CYS A 452 0.79 8.94 19.03
N ASP A 453 0.86 9.68 20.13
CA ASP A 453 1.87 10.71 20.35
C ASP A 453 3.15 10.02 20.86
N TRP A 454 4.13 9.79 19.96
CA TRP A 454 5.31 8.96 20.25
C TRP A 454 6.47 9.75 20.86
N ASP A 455 6.64 11.01 20.45
CA ASP A 455 7.66 11.92 20.99
C ASP A 455 7.09 13.08 21.84
N HIS A 456 5.83 12.96 22.26
CA HIS A 456 5.18 13.80 23.26
C HIS A 456 5.16 15.29 22.85
N ASP A 457 4.93 15.54 21.56
CA ASP A 457 4.81 16.87 20.97
C ASP A 457 3.35 17.35 20.84
N GLY A 458 2.40 16.44 21.04
CA GLY A 458 0.96 16.69 21.01
C GLY A 458 0.29 16.49 19.65
N ASP A 459 1.00 15.93 18.65
CA ASP A 459 0.38 15.48 17.41
C ASP A 459 0.23 13.94 17.30
N GLN A 460 0.09 13.40 16.08
CA GLN A 460 -0.29 12.01 15.84
C GLN A 460 0.67 11.28 14.90
N ASP A 461 1.59 10.53 15.49
CA ASP A 461 2.48 9.58 14.83
C ASP A 461 1.76 8.26 14.50
N LEU A 462 2.39 7.46 13.64
CA LEU A 462 1.90 6.14 13.26
C LEU A 462 2.90 5.05 13.68
N LEU A 463 2.55 4.30 14.71
CA LEU A 463 3.23 3.06 15.10
C LEU A 463 2.71 1.91 14.21
N ILE A 464 3.57 1.38 13.35
CA ILE A 464 3.23 0.47 12.26
C ILE A 464 3.80 -0.93 12.49
N GLY A 465 2.94 -1.95 12.49
CA GLY A 465 3.33 -3.35 12.55
C GLY A 465 3.30 -4.03 11.20
N GLY A 466 4.45 -4.16 10.52
CA GLY A 466 4.54 -4.77 9.18
C GLY A 466 4.52 -6.30 9.19
N GLY A 467 3.73 -6.91 8.30
CA GLY A 467 3.43 -8.35 8.26
C GLY A 467 4.64 -9.30 8.24
N TYR A 468 5.77 -8.79 7.79
CA TYR A 468 7.08 -9.42 7.77
C TYR A 468 7.88 -9.35 9.09
N GLY A 469 7.22 -8.95 10.17
CA GLY A 469 7.73 -9.02 11.54
C GLY A 469 8.39 -7.76 12.07
N TRP A 470 8.29 -6.62 11.37
CA TRP A 470 8.97 -5.37 11.74
C TRP A 470 7.99 -4.33 12.31
N PRO A 471 7.97 -4.09 13.65
CA PRO A 471 7.42 -2.88 14.24
C PRO A 471 8.29 -1.67 13.87
N ARG A 472 7.65 -0.59 13.45
CA ARG A 472 8.29 0.64 12.98
C ARG A 472 7.49 1.86 13.43
N ILE A 473 8.14 3.01 13.53
CA ILE A 473 7.50 4.29 13.83
C ILE A 473 7.58 5.19 12.60
N VAL A 474 6.50 5.91 12.30
CA VAL A 474 6.48 6.99 11.31
C VAL A 474 6.17 8.28 12.05
N ILE A 475 7.21 9.08 12.28
CA ILE A 475 7.05 10.37 12.96
C ILE A 475 6.31 11.35 12.06
N ASN A 476 5.31 12.04 12.58
CA ASN A 476 4.72 13.20 11.95
C ASN A 476 5.65 14.41 12.12
N GLN A 477 6.04 15.05 11.02
CA GLN A 477 6.98 16.19 11.03
C GLN A 477 6.22 17.51 10.73
N GLY A 478 4.91 17.51 10.95
CA GLY A 478 3.97 18.54 10.51
C GLY A 478 3.33 19.27 11.68
N THR A 479 2.00 19.23 11.72
CA THR A 479 1.22 19.53 12.92
C THR A 479 0.00 18.61 12.94
N GLN A 480 -0.68 18.53 14.09
CA GLN A 480 -1.96 17.85 14.28
C GLN A 480 -3.01 18.15 13.19
N GLN A 481 -3.19 19.42 12.79
CA GLN A 481 -4.16 19.81 11.75
C GLN A 481 -3.61 19.71 10.31
N ARG A 482 -2.30 19.46 10.14
CA ARG A 482 -1.63 19.34 8.85
C ARG A 482 -0.46 18.34 8.95
N PRO A 483 -0.74 17.03 9.07
CA PRO A 483 0.30 16.03 9.23
C PRO A 483 1.20 15.96 7.99
N ALA A 484 2.49 15.73 8.24
CA ALA A 484 3.57 15.69 7.27
C ALA A 484 4.56 14.56 7.63
N TYR A 485 4.15 13.32 7.39
CA TYR A 485 4.83 12.11 7.85
C TYR A 485 6.26 11.92 7.32
N GLY A 486 7.09 11.36 8.19
CA GLY A 486 8.46 10.90 7.99
C GLY A 486 8.58 9.67 7.08
N ARG A 487 9.71 8.98 7.18
CA ARG A 487 9.82 7.58 6.72
C ARG A 487 9.49 6.66 7.89
N ALA A 488 9.27 5.37 7.60
CA ALA A 488 9.14 4.35 8.64
C ALA A 488 10.52 3.93 9.16
N ASP A 489 10.82 4.25 10.41
CA ASP A 489 12.07 3.90 11.08
C ASP A 489 11.91 2.63 11.94
N GLN A 490 12.95 1.80 11.99
CA GLN A 490 12.95 0.56 12.78
C GLN A 490 13.01 0.86 14.28
N ILE A 491 12.12 0.25 15.05
CA ILE A 491 12.17 0.35 16.51
C ILE A 491 13.24 -0.60 17.04
N VAL A 492 14.05 -0.11 17.99
CA VAL A 492 15.23 -0.80 18.50
C VAL A 492 15.04 -1.18 19.96
N SER A 493 15.40 -2.42 20.31
CA SER A 493 15.54 -2.91 21.68
C SER A 493 16.99 -3.36 21.91
N GLN A 494 17.60 -2.90 22.99
CA GLN A 494 19.00 -3.26 23.37
C GLN A 494 20.01 -3.15 22.21
N GLY A 495 19.90 -2.12 21.36
CA GLY A 495 20.77 -1.87 20.22
C GLY A 495 20.50 -2.74 18.98
N LYS A 496 19.43 -3.53 18.94
CA LYS A 496 19.01 -4.34 17.78
C LYS A 496 17.59 -3.98 17.33
N PRO A 497 17.33 -3.84 16.01
CA PRO A 497 15.98 -3.73 15.47
C PRO A 497 15.08 -4.88 15.93
N ILE A 498 13.88 -4.55 16.42
CA ILE A 498 12.91 -5.55 16.88
C ILE A 498 12.35 -6.29 15.66
N ARG A 499 12.46 -7.62 15.66
CA ARG A 499 11.76 -8.47 14.69
C ARG A 499 11.09 -9.65 15.37
N LEU A 500 9.85 -9.92 14.96
CA LEU A 500 9.05 -11.05 15.43
C LEU A 500 8.64 -11.89 14.22
N LEU A 501 9.23 -13.09 14.07
CA LEU A 501 8.80 -14.11 13.09
C LEU A 501 8.36 -15.38 13.81
N ARG A 502 7.36 -16.08 13.26
CA ARG A 502 6.83 -17.33 13.81
C ARG A 502 7.92 -18.35 14.14
N ASN A 503 8.79 -18.70 13.19
CA ASN A 503 9.80 -19.75 13.39
C ASN A 503 10.88 -19.33 14.39
N GLN A 504 11.18 -18.03 14.48
CA GLN A 504 12.09 -17.48 15.49
C GLN A 504 11.49 -17.54 16.91
N ILE A 505 10.17 -17.36 17.03
CA ILE A 505 9.45 -17.40 18.30
C ILE A 505 9.21 -18.84 18.77
N LEU A 506 8.76 -19.72 17.87
CA LEU A 506 8.30 -21.08 18.19
C LEU A 506 9.43 -22.12 18.19
N GLY A 507 10.50 -21.92 17.41
CA GLY A 507 11.54 -22.92 17.19
C GLY A 507 11.13 -24.02 16.21
N PRO A 508 11.91 -25.12 16.12
CA PRO A 508 11.62 -26.24 15.24
C PRO A 508 10.44 -27.09 15.75
N PRO A 509 9.71 -27.82 14.87
CA PRO A 509 9.84 -27.83 13.42
C PRO A 509 9.33 -26.53 12.77
N SER A 510 10.07 -26.03 11.79
CA SER A 510 9.73 -24.78 11.09
C SER A 510 8.42 -24.88 10.30
N SER A 511 7.60 -23.84 10.36
CA SER A 511 6.43 -23.67 9.51
C SER A 511 6.81 -23.02 8.17
N TRP A 512 6.11 -23.41 7.10
CA TRP A 512 6.17 -22.72 5.81
C TRP A 512 5.59 -21.30 5.88
N HIS A 513 4.66 -21.07 6.81
CA HIS A 513 4.01 -19.77 7.02
C HIS A 513 4.76 -18.96 8.09
N ASP A 514 5.97 -18.51 7.77
CA ASP A 514 6.88 -17.85 8.72
C ASP A 514 6.66 -16.34 8.84
N MET A 515 5.42 -15.89 8.99
CA MET A 515 5.13 -14.45 9.04
C MET A 515 5.31 -13.89 10.45
N GLY A 516 5.18 -12.56 10.57
CA GLY A 516 5.31 -11.86 11.84
C GLY A 516 4.02 -11.21 12.32
N TYR A 517 3.31 -10.52 11.42
CA TYR A 517 2.08 -9.75 11.70
C TYR A 517 2.03 -9.09 13.09
N PRO A 518 3.00 -8.23 13.47
CA PRO A 518 2.93 -7.49 14.72
C PRO A 518 1.76 -6.50 14.67
N PHE A 519 1.10 -6.30 15.80
CA PHE A 519 0.01 -5.34 16.02
C PHE A 519 0.42 -4.39 17.16
N PRO A 520 1.50 -3.62 16.99
CA PRO A 520 2.13 -2.87 18.07
C PRO A 520 1.18 -1.81 18.64
N ALA A 521 1.28 -1.59 19.95
CA ALA A 521 0.58 -0.56 20.69
C ALA A 521 1.55 0.15 21.65
N PHE A 522 1.29 1.43 21.90
CA PHE A 522 2.09 2.28 22.79
C PHE A 522 1.20 2.69 23.98
N VAL A 523 1.36 2.02 25.12
CA VAL A 523 0.39 2.06 26.25
C VAL A 523 1.11 1.99 27.60
N ARG A 524 0.55 2.58 28.66
CA ARG A 524 1.10 2.51 30.04
C ARG A 524 0.90 1.11 30.62
N TRP A 525 1.76 0.18 30.25
CA TRP A 525 1.57 -1.26 30.44
C TRP A 525 2.03 -1.79 31.81
N ASP A 526 3.00 -1.11 32.44
CA ASP A 526 3.47 -1.42 33.78
C ASP A 526 3.13 -0.37 34.85
N ASP A 527 2.20 0.53 34.53
CA ASP A 527 1.67 1.59 35.41
C ASP A 527 2.74 2.56 35.95
N ASP A 528 3.76 2.82 35.12
CA ASP A 528 4.54 4.05 35.24
C ASP A 528 4.07 5.13 34.23
N ARG A 529 4.76 6.28 34.24
CA ARG A 529 4.37 7.43 33.41
C ARG A 529 4.76 7.32 31.95
N LEU A 530 5.60 6.36 31.57
CA LEU A 530 6.08 6.13 30.22
C LEU A 530 5.20 5.08 29.53
N PRO A 531 4.69 5.32 28.32
CA PRO A 531 4.08 4.26 27.54
C PRO A 531 5.16 3.25 27.11
N ASP A 532 4.85 1.96 27.26
CA ASP A 532 5.63 0.81 26.83
C ASP A 532 5.20 0.35 25.44
N LEU A 533 6.09 -0.38 24.75
CA LEU A 533 5.75 -1.04 23.50
C LEU A 533 5.21 -2.44 23.77
N VAL A 534 3.92 -2.66 23.46
CA VAL A 534 3.28 -3.98 23.55
C VAL A 534 2.99 -4.50 22.14
N VAL A 535 3.39 -5.73 21.83
CA VAL A 535 3.38 -6.30 20.48
C VAL A 535 2.73 -7.70 20.45
N PRO A 536 1.38 -7.74 20.42
CA PRO A 536 0.66 -8.88 19.86
C PRO A 536 1.17 -9.15 18.44
N ASN A 537 1.16 -10.41 17.99
CA ASN A 537 1.79 -10.78 16.72
C ASN A 537 1.06 -11.96 16.06
N GLU A 538 1.68 -12.61 15.07
CA GLU A 538 1.11 -13.78 14.43
C GLU A 538 0.88 -14.95 15.40
N THR A 539 1.76 -15.15 16.38
CA THR A 539 1.66 -16.30 17.28
C THR A 539 0.56 -16.10 18.33
N ASN A 540 0.33 -17.12 19.15
CA ASN A 540 -0.57 -17.10 20.31
C ASN A 540 0.06 -16.45 21.57
N ARG A 541 1.02 -15.52 21.37
CA ARG A 541 1.83 -14.86 22.41
C ARG A 541 1.88 -13.35 22.16
N ILE A 542 1.99 -12.58 23.24
CA ILE A 542 2.24 -11.13 23.19
C ILE A 542 3.60 -10.88 23.84
N PHE A 543 4.45 -10.10 23.17
CA PHE A 543 5.68 -9.59 23.76
C PHE A 543 5.51 -8.13 24.15
N TRP A 544 6.24 -7.67 25.15
CA TRP A 544 6.30 -6.26 25.51
C TRP A 544 7.73 -5.86 25.85
N TYR A 545 8.01 -4.57 25.75
CA TYR A 545 9.32 -3.98 25.97
C TYR A 545 9.13 -2.73 26.82
N LYS A 546 9.73 -2.73 28.02
CA LYS A 546 9.66 -1.58 28.92
C LYS A 546 10.34 -0.37 28.28
N ASN A 547 9.67 0.79 28.29
CA ASN A 547 10.28 2.06 27.97
C ASN A 547 11.19 2.50 29.13
N ILE A 548 12.48 2.64 28.82
CA ILE A 548 13.55 3.05 29.72
C ILE A 548 14.16 4.40 29.31
N GLY A 549 13.57 5.05 28.32
CA GLY A 549 13.94 6.38 27.83
C GLY A 549 13.13 7.50 28.50
N THR A 550 12.57 8.39 27.68
CA THR A 550 11.71 9.49 28.13
C THR A 550 10.42 9.53 27.33
N LEU A 551 9.42 10.30 27.79
CA LEU A 551 8.18 10.56 27.04
C LEU A 551 8.48 11.00 25.60
N SER A 552 9.40 11.97 25.43
CA SER A 552 9.77 12.50 24.12
C SER A 552 10.88 11.75 23.38
N LYS A 553 11.31 10.61 23.92
CA LYS A 553 12.31 9.75 23.27
C LYS A 553 12.23 8.34 23.86
N PRO A 554 11.29 7.51 23.40
CA PRO A 554 11.16 6.13 23.86
C PRO A 554 12.42 5.32 23.54
N GLU A 555 12.93 4.58 24.52
CA GLU A 555 14.03 3.63 24.36
C GLU A 555 13.61 2.30 25.01
N PHE A 556 13.79 1.17 24.34
CA PHE A 556 13.18 -0.08 24.77
C PHE A 556 14.18 -1.08 25.39
N GLY A 557 13.83 -1.53 26.59
CA GLY A 557 14.52 -2.58 27.33
C GLY A 557 14.37 -3.97 26.70
N ALA A 558 14.71 -5.02 27.46
CA ALA A 558 14.65 -6.39 26.99
C ALA A 558 13.21 -6.86 26.66
N GLN A 559 13.09 -7.76 25.68
CA GLN A 559 11.84 -8.44 25.35
C GLN A 559 11.31 -9.26 26.55
N ARG A 560 10.09 -8.98 26.98
CA ARG A 560 9.36 -9.76 28.00
C ARG A 560 8.12 -10.40 27.38
N GLN A 561 7.76 -11.60 27.82
CA GLN A 561 6.49 -12.24 27.48
C GLN A 561 5.38 -11.71 28.39
N VAL A 562 4.18 -11.50 27.84
CA VAL A 562 2.97 -11.33 28.64
C VAL A 562 2.53 -12.70 29.14
N ILE A 563 2.55 -12.89 30.46
CA ILE A 563 2.13 -14.14 31.11
C ILE A 563 0.68 -14.02 31.57
N VAL A 564 -0.14 -14.99 31.16
CA VAL A 564 -1.50 -15.18 31.67
C VAL A 564 -1.48 -16.36 32.63
N ASP A 565 -2.26 -16.26 33.71
CA ASP A 565 -2.48 -17.35 34.67
C ASP A 565 -2.86 -18.66 33.95
N GLU A 566 -2.39 -19.79 34.48
CA GLU A 566 -2.51 -21.13 33.86
C GLU A 566 -1.76 -21.32 32.53
N PHE A 567 -1.28 -20.23 31.90
CA PHE A 567 -0.57 -20.23 30.62
C PHE A 567 0.87 -19.66 30.71
N PRO A 568 1.79 -20.30 31.48
CA PRO A 568 3.20 -19.93 31.42
C PRO A 568 3.80 -20.22 30.04
N ASP A 569 4.88 -19.54 29.68
CA ASP A 569 5.61 -19.73 28.42
C ASP A 569 7.03 -20.26 28.68
N SER A 570 7.53 -21.11 27.78
CA SER A 570 8.88 -21.69 27.83
C SER A 570 9.32 -22.19 26.44
N PRO A 571 10.63 -22.45 26.20
CA PRO A 571 11.11 -23.05 24.95
C PRO A 571 10.43 -24.39 24.60
N GLU A 572 10.12 -25.20 25.60
CA GLU A 572 9.45 -26.50 25.44
C GLU A 572 8.00 -26.30 24.98
N LYS A 573 7.28 -25.36 25.59
CA LYS A 573 5.91 -25.00 25.18
C LYS A 573 5.86 -24.37 23.78
N ARG A 574 6.86 -23.57 23.42
CA ARG A 574 7.02 -23.01 22.06
C ARG A 574 7.21 -24.12 21.02
N THR A 575 8.06 -25.10 21.33
CA THR A 575 8.28 -26.32 20.53
C THR A 575 7.00 -27.15 20.39
N GLN A 576 6.23 -27.34 21.47
CA GLN A 576 4.92 -28.01 21.42
C GLN A 576 3.92 -27.29 20.50
N THR A 577 3.85 -25.95 20.56
CA THR A 577 3.06 -25.15 19.62
C THR A 577 3.57 -25.30 18.17
N ALA A 578 4.89 -25.37 17.94
CA ALA A 578 5.48 -25.62 16.62
C ALA A 578 5.09 -26.99 16.04
N GLU A 579 5.17 -28.05 16.85
CA GLU A 579 4.73 -29.40 16.48
C GLU A 579 3.23 -29.45 16.16
N LEU A 580 2.39 -28.75 16.92
CA LEU A 580 0.96 -28.65 16.67
C LEU A 580 0.68 -28.00 15.30
N VAL A 581 1.41 -26.94 14.94
CA VAL A 581 1.33 -26.31 13.61
C VAL A 581 1.78 -27.28 12.52
N ALA A 582 2.92 -27.95 12.67
CA ALA A 582 3.46 -28.86 11.66
C ALA A 582 2.56 -30.10 11.42
N LYS A 583 1.79 -30.52 12.43
CA LYS A 583 0.81 -31.63 12.32
C LYS A 583 -0.58 -31.16 11.86
N SER A 584 -0.81 -29.87 11.66
CA SER A 584 -2.13 -29.32 11.32
C SER A 584 -2.30 -29.05 9.82
N PRO A 585 -3.48 -29.34 9.23
CA PRO A 585 -3.82 -28.86 7.88
C PRO A 585 -4.15 -27.35 7.83
N HIS A 586 -4.23 -26.66 8.97
CA HIS A 586 -4.52 -25.22 9.04
C HIS A 586 -3.36 -24.47 9.68
N VAL A 587 -2.92 -23.36 9.06
CA VAL A 587 -1.77 -22.56 9.53
C VAL A 587 -1.96 -21.88 10.90
N TYR A 588 -3.17 -21.95 11.46
CA TYR A 588 -3.57 -21.41 12.77
C TYR A 588 -4.45 -22.44 13.52
N PRO A 589 -3.88 -23.54 14.06
CA PRO A 589 -4.64 -24.53 14.81
C PRO A 589 -5.14 -23.96 16.15
N ALA A 590 -6.24 -24.47 16.70
CA ALA A 590 -6.64 -24.11 18.06
C ALA A 590 -5.64 -24.71 19.07
N ASP A 591 -5.00 -23.88 19.88
CA ASP A 591 -3.99 -24.29 20.86
C ASP A 591 -4.50 -23.99 22.28
N LYS A 592 -5.11 -24.99 22.92
CA LYS A 592 -5.65 -24.90 24.29
C LYS A 592 -4.58 -24.69 25.37
N THR A 593 -3.29 -24.76 25.03
CA THR A 593 -2.17 -24.63 26.00
C THR A 593 -1.62 -23.20 26.10
N GLN A 594 -2.21 -22.29 25.32
CA GLN A 594 -1.86 -20.88 25.22
C GLN A 594 -3.12 -20.02 25.44
N PRO A 595 -3.02 -18.74 25.81
CA PRO A 595 -4.19 -17.94 26.20
C PRO A 595 -4.89 -17.28 25.00
N PHE A 596 -4.16 -16.95 23.93
CA PHE A 596 -4.63 -16.12 22.82
C PHE A 596 -4.78 -16.88 21.50
N TYR A 597 -5.60 -16.36 20.57
CA TYR A 597 -5.63 -16.87 19.19
C TYR A 597 -4.57 -16.22 18.31
N TRP A 598 -4.15 -16.94 17.27
CA TRP A 598 -3.17 -16.54 16.27
C TRP A 598 -3.58 -15.32 15.42
N ARG A 599 -2.60 -14.49 15.07
CA ARG A 599 -2.73 -13.33 14.16
C ARG A 599 -3.86 -12.41 14.63
N THR A 600 -3.81 -12.05 15.91
CA THR A 600 -4.78 -11.16 16.56
C THR A 600 -4.08 -10.00 17.26
N GLY A 601 -4.52 -8.79 16.97
CA GLY A 601 -4.24 -7.63 17.82
C GLY A 601 -5.05 -7.71 19.12
N ALA A 602 -4.66 -6.91 20.09
CA ALA A 602 -5.38 -6.68 21.33
C ALA A 602 -5.90 -5.23 21.36
N ALA A 603 -7.04 -5.02 22.02
CA ALA A 603 -7.46 -3.71 22.47
C ALA A 603 -7.04 -3.52 23.93
N PHE A 604 -6.73 -2.28 24.31
CA PHE A 604 -6.16 -1.92 25.61
C PHE A 604 -7.03 -0.86 26.27
N GLY A 605 -7.13 -0.93 27.60
CA GLY A 605 -7.88 0.03 28.42
C GLY A 605 -7.85 -0.41 29.89
N ASP A 606 -8.21 0.45 30.82
CA ASP A 606 -8.50 0.05 32.21
C ASP A 606 -9.99 -0.33 32.27
N PHE A 607 -10.30 -1.64 32.32
CA PHE A 607 -11.69 -2.10 32.33
C PHE A 607 -12.26 -2.23 33.74
N ASN A 608 -11.45 -2.26 34.80
CA ASN A 608 -11.94 -2.52 36.16
C ASN A 608 -11.86 -1.29 37.09
N GLY A 609 -11.16 -0.23 36.68
CA GLY A 609 -10.92 0.99 37.43
C GLY A 609 -9.75 0.91 38.42
N ASP A 610 -8.85 -0.07 38.28
CA ASP A 610 -7.70 -0.26 39.18
C ASP A 610 -6.43 0.50 38.76
N GLY A 611 -6.47 1.18 37.61
CA GLY A 611 -5.37 1.97 37.05
C GLY A 611 -4.43 1.20 36.13
N LEU A 612 -4.48 -0.13 36.11
CA LEU A 612 -3.64 -0.94 35.24
C LEU A 612 -4.24 -1.06 33.82
N THR A 613 -3.37 -1.14 32.81
CA THR A 613 -3.82 -1.44 31.44
C THR A 613 -4.15 -2.94 31.31
N ASP A 614 -5.44 -3.25 31.22
CA ASP A 614 -6.01 -4.55 30.87
C ASP A 614 -6.00 -4.78 29.34
N ILE A 615 -6.42 -5.98 28.90
CA ILE A 615 -6.60 -6.29 27.47
C ILE A 615 -7.94 -6.95 27.13
N VAL A 616 -8.42 -6.67 25.92
CA VAL A 616 -9.46 -7.47 25.22
C VAL A 616 -8.84 -8.05 23.95
N GLN A 617 -8.86 -9.37 23.84
CA GLN A 617 -8.30 -10.10 22.70
C GLN A 617 -9.09 -11.38 22.44
N ARG A 618 -8.90 -12.03 21.28
CA ARG A 618 -9.41 -13.38 21.09
C ARG A 618 -8.63 -14.36 21.96
N ALA A 619 -9.35 -15.09 22.82
CA ALA A 619 -8.80 -16.22 23.57
C ALA A 619 -8.37 -17.35 22.62
N TRP A 620 -7.77 -18.43 23.14
CA TRP A 620 -7.28 -19.59 22.37
C TRP A 620 -8.26 -20.23 21.36
N SER A 621 -9.55 -19.97 21.50
CA SER A 621 -10.58 -20.38 20.54
C SER A 621 -10.82 -19.29 19.51
N LYS A 622 -11.01 -19.68 18.25
CA LYS A 622 -11.12 -18.76 17.08
C LYS A 622 -12.18 -17.66 17.22
N TYR A 623 -13.18 -17.86 18.08
CA TYR A 623 -14.48 -17.21 17.93
C TYR A 623 -14.74 -16.02 18.86
N SER A 624 -14.29 -16.00 20.12
CA SER A 624 -14.75 -14.99 21.08
C SER A 624 -13.69 -13.97 21.49
N PHE A 625 -14.05 -12.68 21.54
CA PHE A 625 -13.28 -11.69 22.31
C PHE A 625 -13.49 -11.91 23.82
N THR A 626 -12.39 -11.94 24.56
CA THR A 626 -12.32 -12.19 25.99
C THR A 626 -11.53 -11.07 26.64
N ARG A 627 -12.03 -10.59 27.79
CA ARG A 627 -11.35 -9.63 28.66
C ARG A 627 -10.40 -10.38 29.60
N PHE A 628 -9.16 -9.89 29.68
CA PHE A 628 -8.15 -10.36 30.60
C PHE A 628 -7.73 -9.20 31.49
N LEU A 629 -7.85 -9.38 32.81
CA LEU A 629 -7.52 -8.33 33.78
C LEU A 629 -6.05 -8.43 34.21
N ARG A 630 -5.38 -7.28 34.24
CA ARG A 630 -4.01 -7.09 34.73
C ARG A 630 -4.01 -7.14 36.25
N TYR A 631 -2.89 -7.57 36.82
CA TYR A 631 -2.61 -7.44 38.26
C TYR A 631 -1.11 -7.68 38.53
N ARG A 632 -0.63 -7.34 39.73
CA ARG A 632 0.70 -7.72 40.24
C ARG A 632 0.58 -8.94 41.14
N ASP A 633 1.41 -9.95 40.91
CA ASP A 633 1.47 -11.13 41.78
C ASP A 633 2.22 -10.87 43.10
N GLN A 634 2.45 -11.90 43.89
CA GLN A 634 3.10 -11.80 45.20
C GLN A 634 4.57 -11.33 45.12
N ASP A 635 5.23 -11.54 43.98
CA ASP A 635 6.59 -11.09 43.71
C ASP A 635 6.62 -9.67 43.08
N GLY A 636 5.44 -9.07 42.85
CA GLY A 636 5.28 -7.77 42.19
C GLY A 636 5.29 -7.84 40.66
N GLU A 637 5.43 -9.04 40.08
CA GLU A 637 5.47 -9.25 38.64
C GLU A 637 4.07 -9.13 38.02
N LEU A 638 4.01 -8.54 36.83
CA LEU A 638 2.74 -8.23 36.18
C LEU A 638 2.17 -9.40 35.39
N ARG A 639 1.02 -9.90 35.83
CA ARG A 639 0.27 -11.01 35.21
C ARG A 639 -0.98 -10.52 34.50
N LEU A 640 -1.69 -11.46 33.89
CA LEU A 640 -3.04 -11.32 33.38
C LEU A 640 -3.85 -12.53 33.84
N ARG A 641 -5.14 -12.36 34.08
CA ARG A 641 -6.10 -13.46 34.29
C ARG A 641 -7.27 -13.34 33.34
N SER A 642 -7.69 -14.45 32.75
CA SER A 642 -8.92 -14.50 31.95
C SER A 642 -10.12 -14.22 32.86
N GLU A 643 -10.96 -13.24 32.53
CA GLU A 643 -12.10 -12.85 33.37
C GLU A 643 -13.43 -13.22 32.72
N ARG A 644 -13.80 -12.63 31.57
CA ARG A 644 -15.04 -13.00 30.86
C ARG A 644 -14.96 -12.88 29.34
N THR A 645 -15.70 -13.72 28.64
CA THR A 645 -16.02 -13.52 27.21
C THR A 645 -17.04 -12.39 27.06
N LEU A 646 -16.74 -11.42 26.19
CA LEU A 646 -17.60 -10.27 25.94
C LEU A 646 -18.76 -10.62 24.98
N ARG A 647 -19.91 -9.97 25.19
CA ARG A 647 -21.18 -10.25 24.52
C ARG A 647 -22.02 -9.00 24.31
N ALA A 648 -22.81 -8.98 23.23
CA ALA A 648 -23.95 -8.09 23.05
C ALA A 648 -25.23 -8.88 23.33
N GLY A 649 -25.89 -8.60 24.45
CA GLY A 649 -26.95 -9.47 24.97
C GLY A 649 -26.44 -10.91 25.21
N GLU A 650 -27.06 -11.89 24.57
CA GLU A 650 -26.63 -13.30 24.66
C GLU A 650 -25.52 -13.67 23.65
N GLU A 651 -25.35 -12.90 22.57
CA GLU A 651 -24.43 -13.20 21.47
C GLU A 651 -22.99 -12.81 21.80
N GLN A 652 -22.03 -13.70 21.50
CA GLN A 652 -20.60 -13.40 21.66
C GLN A 652 -20.10 -12.55 20.49
N PHE A 653 -19.18 -11.62 20.77
CA PHE A 653 -18.52 -10.89 19.68
C PHE A 653 -17.61 -11.80 18.88
N HIS A 654 -17.90 -11.92 17.59
CA HIS A 654 -17.19 -12.75 16.63
C HIS A 654 -16.50 -11.90 15.56
N GLY A 655 -15.17 -11.71 15.69
CA GLY A 655 -14.42 -10.82 14.80
C GLY A 655 -12.94 -11.19 14.61
N ALA A 656 -12.22 -10.34 13.89
CA ALA A 656 -10.80 -10.51 13.54
C ALA A 656 -9.86 -9.51 14.23
N ARG A 657 -10.32 -8.27 14.38
CA ARG A 657 -9.70 -7.19 15.14
C ARG A 657 -10.74 -6.57 16.03
N VAL A 658 -10.32 -6.14 17.22
CA VAL A 658 -11.10 -5.42 18.21
C VAL A 658 -10.32 -4.18 18.58
N ASN A 659 -11.04 -3.08 18.75
CA ASN A 659 -10.59 -1.82 19.34
C ASN A 659 -11.55 -1.50 20.47
N VAL A 660 -11.05 -0.71 21.43
CA VAL A 660 -11.81 -0.19 22.55
C VAL A 660 -11.65 1.32 22.53
N VAL A 661 -12.77 2.04 22.55
CA VAL A 661 -12.82 3.50 22.38
C VAL A 661 -14.09 4.03 23.04
N ASP A 662 -14.08 5.27 23.53
CA ASP A 662 -15.28 5.98 23.96
C ASP A 662 -15.93 6.63 22.73
N TRP A 663 -16.87 5.93 22.07
CA TRP A 663 -17.40 6.33 20.77
C TRP A 663 -18.36 7.52 20.86
N ASN A 664 -19.05 7.68 21.98
CA ASN A 664 -20.08 8.70 22.19
C ASN A 664 -19.70 9.77 23.23
N GLY A 665 -18.51 9.71 23.81
CA GLY A 665 -18.00 10.69 24.77
C GLY A 665 -18.63 10.56 26.16
N ASP A 666 -19.09 9.37 26.54
CA ASP A 666 -19.72 9.13 27.85
C ASP A 666 -18.78 8.52 28.91
N GLY A 667 -17.50 8.32 28.55
CA GLY A 667 -16.46 7.78 29.41
C GLY A 667 -16.43 6.25 29.50
N GLN A 668 -17.38 5.56 28.85
CA GLN A 668 -17.38 4.11 28.78
C GLN A 668 -16.54 3.58 27.61
N GLN A 669 -16.08 2.34 27.76
CA GLN A 669 -15.29 1.62 26.78
C GLN A 669 -16.21 0.83 25.86
N ASP A 670 -16.46 1.37 24.66
CA ASP A 670 -17.23 0.72 23.59
C ASP A 670 -16.37 -0.25 22.77
N ILE A 671 -17.02 -1.15 22.04
CA ILE A 671 -16.35 -2.14 21.19
C ILE A 671 -16.54 -1.79 19.72
N VAL A 672 -15.43 -1.50 19.03
CA VAL A 672 -15.36 -1.41 17.57
C VAL A 672 -14.57 -2.59 17.02
N TYR A 673 -15.19 -3.44 16.20
CA TYR A 673 -14.55 -4.65 15.69
C TYR A 673 -14.79 -4.89 14.20
N SER A 674 -13.93 -5.71 13.57
CA SER A 674 -14.12 -6.15 12.18
C SER A 674 -14.42 -7.65 12.08
N ALA A 675 -15.31 -8.05 11.17
CA ALA A 675 -15.73 -9.45 11.01
C ALA A 675 -14.86 -10.29 10.04
N ALA A 676 -13.90 -9.68 9.32
CA ALA A 676 -13.06 -10.32 8.30
C ALA A 676 -13.82 -11.19 7.27
N THR A 677 -14.84 -10.61 6.67
CA THR A 677 -15.65 -11.22 5.61
C THR A 677 -15.00 -11.01 4.24
N ASN A 678 -14.96 -12.08 3.42
CA ASN A 678 -14.54 -12.00 2.03
C ASN A 678 -15.71 -11.69 1.07
N ARG A 679 -16.93 -11.51 1.58
CA ARG A 679 -18.13 -11.25 0.76
C ARG A 679 -18.17 -9.76 0.37
N ARG A 680 -18.01 -9.48 -0.92
CA ARG A 680 -18.06 -8.11 -1.47
C ARG A 680 -19.37 -7.41 -1.09
N GLY A 681 -19.25 -6.16 -0.63
CA GLY A 681 -20.40 -5.33 -0.24
C GLY A 681 -21.14 -5.77 1.02
N SER A 682 -20.58 -6.65 1.84
CA SER A 682 -21.10 -6.92 3.19
C SER A 682 -20.57 -5.90 4.20
N ASP A 683 -21.31 -5.68 5.29
CA ASP A 683 -20.82 -4.93 6.44
C ASP A 683 -19.62 -5.66 7.06
N THR A 684 -18.55 -4.92 7.31
CA THR A 684 -17.27 -5.49 7.76
C THR A 684 -16.81 -4.99 9.12
N ILE A 685 -17.22 -3.78 9.49
CA ILE A 685 -16.88 -3.09 10.74
C ILE A 685 -18.17 -2.83 11.51
N PHE A 686 -18.11 -3.04 12.81
CA PHE A 686 -19.25 -3.05 13.71
C PHE A 686 -18.91 -2.31 15.01
N LEU A 687 -19.89 -1.59 15.52
CA LEU A 687 -19.89 -0.87 16.80
C LEU A 687 -20.90 -1.53 17.74
N SER A 688 -20.59 -1.54 19.03
CA SER A 688 -21.50 -1.89 20.09
C SER A 688 -21.17 -1.05 21.31
N LEU A 689 -22.12 -0.22 21.74
CA LEU A 689 -21.92 0.78 22.77
C LEU A 689 -22.16 0.16 24.15
N ASN A 690 -21.30 0.45 25.11
CA ASN A 690 -21.45 0.05 26.50
C ASN A 690 -22.54 0.92 27.15
N ARG A 691 -23.52 0.28 27.79
CA ARG A 691 -24.63 0.93 28.52
C ARG A 691 -24.62 0.60 30.01
N GLY A 692 -23.46 0.17 30.52
CA GLY A 692 -23.27 -0.33 31.88
C GLY A 692 -22.24 0.50 32.62
N THR A 693 -21.11 -0.12 32.94
CA THR A 693 -19.87 0.54 33.35
C THR A 693 -18.69 -0.17 32.67
N ASN A 694 -17.47 0.33 32.78
CA ASN A 694 -16.31 -0.42 32.28
C ASN A 694 -16.16 -1.75 33.05
N SER A 695 -16.37 -1.73 34.38
CA SER A 695 -16.24 -2.92 35.24
C SER A 695 -17.32 -3.98 35.00
N ASP A 696 -18.57 -3.59 34.80
CA ASP A 696 -19.68 -4.48 34.40
C ASP A 696 -20.34 -3.98 33.09
N PRO A 697 -19.73 -4.30 31.93
CA PRO A 697 -20.15 -3.74 30.66
C PRO A 697 -21.44 -4.39 30.15
N LYS A 698 -22.33 -3.55 29.62
CA LYS A 698 -23.65 -3.94 29.08
C LYS A 698 -23.77 -3.44 27.66
N TYR A 699 -23.12 -4.15 26.76
CA TYR A 699 -23.07 -3.79 25.35
C TYR A 699 -24.45 -3.93 24.67
N ASP A 700 -24.82 -2.93 23.88
CA ASP A 700 -26.06 -2.90 23.12
C ASP A 700 -26.01 -3.73 21.82
N ALA A 701 -27.14 -3.78 21.11
CA ALA A 701 -27.24 -4.56 19.87
C ALA A 701 -26.28 -4.02 18.80
N VAL A 702 -25.40 -4.89 18.30
CA VAL A 702 -24.35 -4.56 17.33
C VAL A 702 -24.88 -3.80 16.11
N GLN A 703 -24.29 -2.66 15.79
CA GLN A 703 -24.59 -1.84 14.62
C GLN A 703 -23.43 -1.86 13.60
N PRO A 704 -23.69 -1.97 12.29
CA PRO A 704 -22.64 -1.84 11.27
C PRO A 704 -22.21 -0.38 11.09
N LEU A 705 -20.91 -0.10 11.14
CA LEU A 705 -20.36 1.20 10.76
C LEU A 705 -20.28 1.31 9.23
N ARG A 706 -20.81 2.40 8.68
CA ARG A 706 -21.09 2.57 7.25
C ARG A 706 -20.72 3.97 6.76
N HIS A 707 -20.03 4.04 5.63
CA HIS A 707 -19.68 5.31 4.98
C HIS A 707 -20.89 5.83 4.20
N PHE A 708 -21.51 6.91 4.68
CA PHE A 708 -22.74 7.48 4.14
C PHE A 708 -23.82 6.43 3.87
N GLY A 709 -24.13 5.63 4.89
CA GLY A 709 -25.12 4.54 4.84
C GLY A 709 -24.73 3.31 3.99
N LYS A 710 -23.52 3.27 3.40
CA LYS A 710 -23.02 2.14 2.61
C LYS A 710 -21.99 1.29 3.36
N PRO A 711 -22.01 -0.04 3.22
CA PRO A 711 -21.02 -0.93 3.83
C PRO A 711 -19.58 -0.51 3.50
N ILE A 712 -18.73 -0.42 4.53
CA ILE A 712 -17.30 -0.16 4.35
C ILE A 712 -16.64 -1.47 3.91
N TYR A 713 -16.32 -1.58 2.63
CA TYR A 713 -15.66 -2.74 2.06
C TYR A 713 -14.61 -2.28 1.05
N ILE A 714 -13.33 -2.51 1.35
CA ILE A 714 -12.20 -2.12 0.49
C ILE A 714 -11.76 -3.32 -0.33
N THR A 715 -11.23 -4.35 0.33
CA THR A 715 -10.68 -5.52 -0.34
C THR A 715 -10.77 -6.79 0.51
N ARG A 716 -10.26 -7.93 0.02
CA ARG A 716 -10.13 -9.16 0.82
C ARG A 716 -9.13 -8.90 1.97
N HIS A 717 -9.23 -9.69 3.06
CA HIS A 717 -8.32 -9.56 4.21
C HIS A 717 -8.32 -8.14 4.84
N GLY A 718 -9.46 -7.46 4.77
CA GLY A 718 -9.75 -6.16 5.36
C GLY A 718 -11.19 -5.73 5.05
N PRO A 719 -11.58 -4.47 5.33
CA PRO A 719 -10.88 -3.52 6.18
C PRO A 719 -10.65 -4.08 7.59
N HIS A 720 -9.57 -3.63 8.20
CA HIS A 720 -9.40 -3.67 9.65
C HIS A 720 -9.29 -2.22 10.15
N PRO A 721 -10.07 -1.80 11.17
CA PRO A 721 -9.97 -0.46 11.72
C PRO A 721 -8.94 -0.40 12.86
N TRP A 722 -8.23 0.73 12.93
CA TRP A 722 -7.96 1.43 14.19
C TRP A 722 -9.12 2.43 14.41
N ALA A 723 -9.50 2.68 15.65
CA ALA A 723 -10.62 3.57 16.00
C ALA A 723 -10.21 4.54 17.12
N GLY A 724 -10.51 5.83 16.94
CA GLY A 724 -10.11 6.92 17.81
C GLY A 724 -10.15 8.26 17.06
N ASP A 725 -10.06 9.37 17.78
CA ASP A 725 -10.08 10.73 17.20
C ASP A 725 -8.78 10.98 16.42
N PHE A 726 -8.85 11.00 15.09
CA PHE A 726 -7.67 11.13 14.21
C PHE A 726 -7.56 12.52 13.60
N ASP A 727 -8.69 13.15 13.25
CA ASP A 727 -8.69 14.53 12.74
C ASP A 727 -8.71 15.61 13.86
N ASN A 728 -8.76 15.15 15.12
CA ASN A 728 -8.66 15.92 16.36
C ASN A 728 -9.85 16.88 16.55
N ASP A 729 -11.06 16.38 16.30
CA ASP A 729 -12.32 17.09 16.51
C ASP A 729 -13.08 16.71 17.79
N GLY A 730 -12.54 15.76 18.57
CA GLY A 730 -13.13 15.25 19.80
C GLY A 730 -14.07 14.05 19.61
N GLN A 731 -14.26 13.54 18.39
CA GLN A 731 -15.08 12.36 18.09
C GLN A 731 -14.25 11.24 17.46
N PRO A 732 -14.51 9.96 17.78
CA PRO A 732 -13.76 8.88 17.14
C PRO A 732 -14.06 8.65 15.66
N ASP A 733 -12.97 8.54 14.92
CA ASP A 733 -12.92 8.20 13.50
C ASP A 733 -12.54 6.72 13.29
N LEU A 734 -12.41 6.31 12.01
CA LEU A 734 -11.78 5.06 11.63
C LEU A 734 -10.60 5.28 10.68
N LEU A 735 -9.42 4.82 11.09
CA LEU A 735 -8.28 4.62 10.20
C LEU A 735 -8.22 3.14 9.80
N CYS A 736 -8.63 2.83 8.58
CA CYS A 736 -8.66 1.45 8.08
C CYS A 736 -7.32 1.03 7.46
N TYR A 737 -7.03 -0.27 7.46
CA TYR A 737 -5.89 -0.88 6.74
C TYR A 737 -6.27 -2.19 6.05
N THR A 738 -5.45 -2.62 5.08
CA THR A 738 -5.65 -3.80 4.22
C THR A 738 -4.33 -4.52 3.87
N GLU A 739 -4.39 -5.56 3.02
CA GLU A 739 -3.27 -6.46 2.73
C GLU A 739 -2.02 -5.78 2.14
N TRP A 740 -2.14 -4.71 1.37
CA TRP A 740 -0.97 -3.93 0.89
C TRP A 740 -0.91 -2.53 1.47
N SER A 741 -1.37 -2.40 2.72
CA SER A 741 -1.07 -1.30 3.65
C SER A 741 -1.33 0.11 3.14
N VAL A 742 -2.33 0.28 2.28
CA VAL A 742 -3.00 1.57 2.10
C VAL A 742 -3.91 1.84 3.30
N TYR A 743 -4.04 3.12 3.65
CA TYR A 743 -4.74 3.55 4.86
C TYR A 743 -5.96 4.44 4.55
N PRO A 744 -7.16 3.88 4.25
CA PRO A 744 -8.36 4.68 4.05
C PRO A 744 -8.89 5.25 5.36
N PHE A 745 -9.15 6.56 5.38
CA PHE A 745 -9.66 7.30 6.53
C PHE A 745 -11.15 7.63 6.39
N TYR A 746 -11.89 7.55 7.49
CA TYR A 746 -13.32 7.91 7.58
C TYR A 746 -13.60 8.75 8.82
N THR A 747 -14.10 9.98 8.64
CA THR A 747 -14.48 10.84 9.76
C THR A 747 -15.73 10.31 10.48
N HIS A 748 -15.85 10.61 11.77
CA HIS A 748 -17.07 10.37 12.55
C HIS A 748 -18.35 10.81 11.80
N ALA A 749 -18.35 12.02 11.23
CA ALA A 749 -19.46 12.56 10.45
C ALA A 749 -19.86 11.65 9.27
N ALA A 750 -18.89 11.12 8.51
CA ALA A 750 -19.16 10.22 7.38
C ALA A 750 -19.66 8.83 7.79
N LEU A 751 -19.41 8.43 9.04
CA LEU A 751 -19.84 7.15 9.61
C LEU A 751 -21.24 7.23 10.22
N MET A 752 -21.61 8.38 10.78
CA MET A 752 -22.92 8.60 11.41
C MET A 752 -23.99 9.13 10.44
N MET A 753 -23.59 9.71 9.30
CA MET A 753 -24.54 10.17 8.29
C MET A 753 -25.07 9.01 7.42
N PRO A 754 -26.40 8.93 7.16
CA PRO A 754 -26.97 7.87 6.32
C PRO A 754 -26.83 8.13 4.81
N GLN A 755 -26.50 9.36 4.40
CA GLN A 755 -26.35 9.79 3.01
C GLN A 755 -25.28 10.88 2.89
N ARG A 756 -24.69 11.04 1.69
CA ARG A 756 -23.77 12.14 1.36
C ARG A 756 -24.48 13.50 1.41
N PRO A 757 -23.76 14.60 1.66
CA PRO A 757 -24.30 15.93 1.43
C PRO A 757 -24.83 16.09 0.00
N THR A 758 -26.02 16.66 -0.15
CA THR A 758 -26.59 17.00 -1.47
C THR A 758 -26.20 18.43 -1.84
N TYR A 759 -26.10 18.68 -3.15
CA TYR A 759 -25.64 19.97 -3.66
C TYR A 759 -26.25 20.31 -5.02
N LEU A 760 -26.22 21.60 -5.34
CA LEU A 760 -26.47 22.16 -6.66
C LEU A 760 -25.22 22.87 -7.14
N LEU A 761 -24.91 22.71 -8.43
CA LEU A 761 -23.97 23.57 -9.15
C LEU A 761 -24.77 24.68 -9.84
N SER A 762 -24.28 25.91 -9.80
CA SER A 762 -24.86 27.04 -10.53
C SER A 762 -25.00 26.69 -12.01
N PRO A 763 -26.12 27.04 -12.67
CA PRO A 763 -26.30 26.77 -14.09
C PRO A 763 -25.17 27.41 -14.92
N PRO A 764 -24.92 26.91 -16.14
CA PRO A 764 -24.07 27.63 -17.07
C PRO A 764 -24.70 29.00 -17.35
N VAL A 765 -24.02 30.07 -16.97
CA VAL A 765 -24.38 31.41 -17.44
C VAL A 765 -24.04 31.45 -18.93
N THR A 766 -25.06 31.39 -19.78
CA THR A 766 -24.95 31.83 -21.17
C THR A 766 -24.73 33.34 -21.13
N ALA A 767 -23.70 33.82 -21.85
CA ALA A 767 -23.41 35.24 -21.91
C ALA A 767 -24.50 35.95 -22.73
N ASP A 768 -25.51 36.47 -22.03
CA ASP A 768 -26.53 37.43 -22.48
C ASP A 768 -27.35 37.88 -21.24
N GLU A 769 -26.68 38.49 -20.24
CA GLU A 769 -27.31 39.29 -19.16
C GLU A 769 -26.22 40.04 -18.37
N ASP A 770 -25.75 41.16 -18.93
CA ASP A 770 -25.04 42.29 -18.28
C ASP A 770 -25.33 43.57 -19.11
#